data_AF-D7G872-F1
#
_entry.id   AF-D7G872-F1
#
_cell.length_a   1.000
_cell.length_b   1.000
_cell.length_c   1.000
_cell.angle_alpha   90.00
_cell.angle_beta   90.00
_cell.angle_gamma   90.00
#
_symmetry.space_group_name_H-M   'P 1'
#
loop_
_entity.id
_entity.type
_entity.pdbx_description
1 polymer ?
#
loop_
_entity_poly.entity_id
_entity_poly.type
_entity_poly.pdbx_seq_one_letter_code
_entity_poly.pdbx_strand_id
1 'polypeptide(L)'
;MTEEVSAAESALQRGVSVKPEVSGQLKDSTNGTEDSAITASYRQGELIFLMLLLGCLVGFIAFVYDGAMELSLKIVWKVIPGYLERIAEQAEDGLAMLSKWGFLYTIAASIFLATAAGASIKFLGFPGDLPDVVHCVHELGYVPMCQTLPMICCSLFSIAAGGSLGPEAPLVAVSASVSGYISMHYFNHDMVMVRKCTIIGMSAGLSAFFGVQLGGALFALEVLHTMGMQFFDVAVYAIGSGGVCLAVYRGLQGDEFGVIWSFPDAPQSTATEVIGGAIVGAIAGGVGIAFRSVFRKIGKGVSILGLGHFEDTESPIILCALGGLCVSVLGVLVPPSMFWAEFEIGSIAEPGKPLPHIWPQGGVFYGLERYPWESGAMYLLVGLIKLLAIAFTVQSGFRGGFIFPLFFAGASFGRALLSITDDVLAPGLVAASPALLCMCFAAGLNVAVTRTPFASPLILAILSGQPNVMAPALCAALASLFVTRSSKFIGPQKDRADLQFIGDLQPLELPPPRSASSASQPFVRSVCKRPGVASSANGNGSTVRQDEETGSLKGVGASAGGYNALSIQNTISVEDPLPDDPVRSEGSMFGKKETAMRESQEEEEKEEEEEPITASYRQGELIKMMILFGFLVGLVAFLYDGAMELSLKIVWKVIPGYLERIAEQAEDGLAMLSKWGFLYTIAASIFLATAAGASIKFLGFPGDLPDVVHCVHELGYVPMRQTLPMICCSLFSIAAGGSLGPEAPLVAVSASVSGYISMYYFRHDIVMVRKCTIIGMSAGLSAFFGVQLGGALFALEVLHTMGMQFFDVAVYAIGSGGVCLAVYRGLQGEEFGQIWPFPESPLSSATEVILGAVVGAMAGGVGIAFRRVFRKIGEGVSILGLGHFEDTKSPIILCALGGLCVSALGVLVPPSMFWGEFEIASIAEPGKDLPHIWPQGGVFYGLERYQWESGPMYLLVGLVKLLAIACTVQSGFRGGFIFPLFFAGASFGRALLSITDDVLAPGLVTASPALLCMCFAAGLNVAVTRTPFASPLILVALSGQPNILAPALCAALASLFVTRSSKFIGPQRDRADLQFIGDLQPLELPPPRSASSASSVGFQENLISHGNGHGNGRRADPEAGKLLTESGPTSEYSAIPERYTEQDVARAIKAALQTDA
;
A
#
# COMPACT_ATOMS: atom_id res chain seq x y z
N MET A 1 -46.60 -29.98 14.01
CA MET A 1 -46.62 -29.43 15.38
C MET A 1 -47.88 -29.75 16.17
N THR A 2 -49.11 -29.64 15.64
CA THR A 2 -50.33 -30.03 16.38
C THR A 2 -50.57 -31.55 16.49
N GLU A 3 -49.99 -32.39 15.62
CA GLU A 3 -50.06 -33.86 15.77
C GLU A 3 -49.02 -34.43 16.76
N GLU A 4 -47.88 -33.78 16.93
CA GLU A 4 -46.83 -34.22 17.89
C GLU A 4 -47.19 -33.87 19.34
N VAL A 5 -47.99 -32.81 19.55
CA VAL A 5 -48.51 -32.44 20.87
C VAL A 5 -49.60 -33.41 21.34
N SER A 6 -50.46 -33.89 20.42
CA SER A 6 -51.48 -34.92 20.70
C SER A 6 -50.87 -36.28 21.08
N ALA A 7 -49.74 -36.65 20.47
CA ALA A 7 -49.00 -37.86 20.80
C ALA A 7 -48.33 -37.78 22.18
N ALA A 8 -47.85 -36.60 22.58
CA ALA A 8 -47.22 -36.36 23.89
C ALA A 8 -48.24 -36.37 25.05
N GLU A 9 -49.45 -35.82 24.84
CA GLU A 9 -50.53 -35.85 25.85
C GLU A 9 -51.08 -37.27 26.10
N SER A 10 -51.17 -38.10 25.06
CA SER A 10 -51.55 -39.52 25.18
C SER A 10 -50.51 -40.37 25.92
N ALA A 11 -49.23 -39.99 25.86
CA ALA A 11 -48.14 -40.67 26.56
C ALA A 11 -48.09 -40.31 28.05
N LEU A 12 -48.42 -39.06 28.41
CA LEU A 12 -48.43 -38.58 29.80
C LEU A 12 -49.57 -39.20 30.63
N GLN A 13 -50.72 -39.49 30.00
CA GLN A 13 -51.87 -40.11 30.69
C GLN A 13 -51.68 -41.61 31.01
N ARG A 14 -50.68 -42.28 30.43
CA ARG A 14 -50.44 -43.73 30.64
C ARG A 14 -49.32 -44.05 31.63
N GLY A 15 -48.71 -43.05 32.26
CA GLY A 15 -47.74 -43.26 33.35
C GLY A 15 -46.51 -44.08 32.95
N VAL A 16 -46.09 -44.04 31.69
CA VAL A 16 -44.87 -44.73 31.21
C VAL A 16 -43.72 -43.71 31.14
N SER A 17 -42.64 -43.99 31.87
CA SER A 17 -41.40 -43.20 31.83
C SER A 17 -40.68 -43.42 30.49
N VAL A 18 -40.50 -42.35 29.72
CA VAL A 18 -39.64 -42.33 28.53
C VAL A 18 -38.46 -41.39 28.83
N LYS A 19 -37.25 -41.94 28.91
CA LYS A 19 -36.01 -41.16 28.86
C LYS A 19 -35.75 -40.73 27.41
N PRO A 20 -35.52 -39.45 27.10
CA PRO A 20 -34.95 -39.08 25.82
C PRO A 20 -33.42 -39.14 25.90
N GLU A 21 -32.83 -40.07 25.15
CA GLU A 21 -31.43 -39.96 24.70
C GLU A 21 -31.33 -38.79 23.71
N VAL A 22 -30.72 -37.69 24.15
CA VAL A 22 -30.14 -36.67 23.26
C VAL A 22 -28.73 -36.40 23.78
N SER A 23 -27.82 -37.35 23.53
CA SER A 23 -26.38 -37.11 23.64
C SER A 23 -25.80 -37.05 22.23
N GLY A 24 -25.48 -35.84 21.79
CA GLY A 24 -24.87 -35.54 20.51
C GLY A 24 -25.54 -34.30 19.92
N GLN A 25 -24.77 -33.21 19.77
CA GLN A 25 -25.12 -31.92 19.15
C GLN A 25 -25.31 -30.68 20.04
N LEU A 26 -24.88 -30.69 21.30
CA LEU A 26 -24.76 -29.45 22.11
C LEU A 26 -23.36 -29.23 22.71
N LYS A 27 -22.31 -29.83 22.12
CA LYS A 27 -20.91 -29.63 22.51
C LYS A 27 -20.02 -28.92 21.48
N ASP A 28 -20.50 -28.63 20.27
CA ASP A 28 -19.63 -28.12 19.19
C ASP A 28 -19.60 -26.59 19.02
N SER A 29 -20.35 -25.80 19.79
CA SER A 29 -20.31 -24.33 19.66
C SER A 29 -19.09 -23.66 20.33
N THR A 30 -18.23 -24.43 21.00
CA THR A 30 -16.94 -23.94 21.54
C THR A 30 -15.73 -24.39 20.72
N ASN A 31 -15.89 -25.34 19.80
CA ASN A 31 -14.83 -25.81 18.89
C ASN A 31 -14.67 -24.92 17.64
N GLY A 32 -15.69 -24.13 17.26
CA GLY A 32 -15.66 -23.30 16.05
C GLY A 32 -14.55 -22.22 16.04
N THR A 33 -14.13 -21.74 17.21
CA THR A 33 -13.02 -20.77 17.35
C THR A 33 -11.64 -21.41 17.29
N GLU A 34 -11.48 -22.66 17.74
CA GLU A 34 -10.21 -23.38 17.61
C GLU A 34 -10.00 -23.91 16.18
N ASP A 35 -11.04 -24.47 15.56
CA ASP A 35 -10.97 -24.98 14.18
C ASP A 35 -10.74 -23.87 13.15
N SER A 36 -11.34 -22.68 13.35
CA SER A 36 -11.09 -21.51 12.48
C SER A 36 -9.68 -20.95 12.63
N ALA A 37 -9.14 -20.91 13.86
CA ALA A 37 -7.77 -20.48 14.12
C ALA A 37 -6.73 -21.47 13.55
N ILE A 38 -6.99 -22.77 13.66
CA ILE A 38 -6.16 -23.83 13.09
C ILE A 38 -6.17 -23.71 11.56
N THR A 39 -7.34 -23.59 10.93
CA THR A 39 -7.50 -23.44 9.47
C THR A 39 -6.81 -22.17 8.94
N ALA A 40 -6.92 -21.04 9.65
CA ALA A 40 -6.23 -19.80 9.30
C ALA A 40 -4.69 -19.92 9.41
N SER A 41 -4.20 -20.69 10.38
CA SER A 41 -2.76 -20.96 10.53
C SER A 41 -2.23 -21.85 9.40
N TYR A 42 -2.98 -22.87 8.98
CA TYR A 42 -2.63 -23.73 7.84
C TYR A 42 -2.55 -22.95 6.53
N ARG A 43 -3.58 -22.14 6.19
CA ARG A 43 -3.59 -21.31 4.97
C ARG A 43 -2.41 -20.33 4.90
N GLN A 44 -1.94 -19.83 6.04
CA GLN A 44 -0.81 -18.89 6.06
C GLN A 44 0.55 -19.61 5.93
N GLY A 45 0.72 -20.79 6.53
CA GLY A 45 1.91 -21.62 6.27
C GLY A 45 2.02 -22.02 4.79
N GLU A 46 0.88 -22.34 4.17
CA GLU A 46 0.77 -22.61 2.74
C GLU A 46 1.12 -21.39 1.88
N LEU A 47 0.64 -20.18 2.22
CA LEU A 47 1.03 -18.95 1.51
C LEU A 47 2.53 -18.65 1.60
N ILE A 48 3.18 -18.93 2.73
CA ILE A 48 4.65 -18.78 2.86
C ILE A 48 5.36 -19.79 1.95
N PHE A 49 4.89 -21.03 1.91
CA PHE A 49 5.44 -22.05 1.03
C PHE A 49 5.27 -21.67 -0.45
N LEU A 50 4.07 -21.25 -0.85
CA LEU A 50 3.77 -20.82 -2.22
C LEU A 50 4.55 -19.58 -2.61
N MET A 51 4.72 -18.62 -1.70
CA MET A 51 5.60 -17.47 -1.91
C MET A 51 7.02 -17.90 -2.30
N LEU A 52 7.62 -18.85 -1.57
CA LEU A 52 8.96 -19.37 -1.87
C LEU A 52 8.98 -20.12 -3.20
N LEU A 53 8.00 -21.00 -3.43
CA LEU A 53 7.90 -21.82 -4.65
C LEU A 53 7.73 -20.96 -5.91
N LEU A 54 6.74 -20.06 -5.89
CA LEU A 54 6.42 -19.19 -7.02
C LEU A 54 7.54 -18.19 -7.29
N GLY A 55 8.16 -17.64 -6.22
CA GLY A 55 9.33 -16.78 -6.37
C GLY A 55 10.48 -17.49 -7.09
N CYS A 56 10.84 -18.71 -6.68
CA CYS A 56 11.89 -19.48 -7.34
C CYS A 56 11.55 -19.83 -8.80
N LEU A 57 10.32 -20.27 -9.06
CA LEU A 57 9.90 -20.67 -10.40
C LEU A 57 9.86 -19.47 -11.35
N VAL A 58 9.25 -18.37 -10.94
CA VAL A 58 9.16 -17.15 -11.74
C VAL A 58 10.54 -16.55 -11.98
N GLY A 59 11.45 -16.61 -10.99
CA GLY A 59 12.83 -16.16 -11.17
C GLY A 59 13.57 -16.94 -12.26
N PHE A 60 13.36 -18.25 -12.35
CA PHE A 60 13.89 -19.06 -13.44
C PHE A 60 13.23 -18.74 -14.79
N ILE A 61 11.91 -18.52 -14.83
CA ILE A 61 11.21 -18.12 -16.05
C ILE A 61 11.73 -16.77 -16.57
N ALA A 62 11.91 -15.79 -15.68
CA ALA A 62 12.48 -14.49 -16.01
C ALA A 62 13.88 -14.64 -16.62
N PHE A 63 14.74 -15.47 -16.04
CA PHE A 63 16.08 -15.76 -16.55
C PHE A 63 16.06 -16.32 -17.98
N VAL A 64 15.20 -17.32 -18.23
CA VAL A 64 15.10 -17.94 -19.57
C VAL A 64 14.53 -16.95 -20.59
N TYR A 65 13.50 -16.20 -20.23
CA TYR A 65 12.89 -15.21 -21.11
C TYR A 65 13.87 -14.08 -21.47
N ASP A 66 14.55 -13.53 -20.46
CA ASP A 66 15.52 -12.45 -20.65
C ASP A 66 16.69 -12.90 -21.52
N GLY A 67 17.27 -14.08 -21.26
CA GLY A 67 18.33 -14.65 -22.10
C GLY A 67 17.89 -14.87 -23.56
N ALA A 68 16.64 -15.27 -23.80
CA ALA A 68 16.10 -15.39 -25.16
C ALA A 68 15.92 -14.01 -25.84
N MET A 69 15.45 -13.02 -25.08
CA MET A 69 15.30 -11.64 -25.54
C MET A 69 16.65 -11.03 -25.90
N GLU A 70 17.63 -11.07 -25.01
CA GLU A 70 18.98 -10.55 -25.25
C GLU A 70 19.65 -11.22 -26.45
N LEU A 71 19.51 -12.56 -26.58
CA LEU A 71 20.02 -13.29 -27.73
C LEU A 71 19.41 -12.78 -29.04
N SER A 72 18.09 -12.57 -29.07
CA SER A 72 17.39 -12.06 -30.25
C SER A 72 17.86 -10.65 -30.62
N LEU A 73 18.00 -9.76 -29.65
CA LEU A 73 18.47 -8.38 -29.84
C LEU A 73 19.92 -8.37 -30.33
N LYS A 74 20.79 -9.18 -29.74
CA LYS A 74 22.20 -9.29 -30.11
C LYS A 74 22.35 -9.79 -31.55
N ILE A 75 21.56 -10.78 -31.97
CA ILE A 75 21.61 -11.28 -33.35
C ILE A 75 21.21 -10.19 -34.34
N VAL A 76 20.05 -9.55 -34.12
CA VAL A 76 19.46 -8.59 -35.06
C VAL A 76 20.23 -7.27 -35.09
N TRP A 77 20.62 -6.73 -33.93
CA TRP A 77 21.11 -5.35 -33.84
C TRP A 77 22.63 -5.23 -33.67
N LYS A 78 23.35 -6.34 -33.46
CA LYS A 78 24.81 -6.34 -33.31
C LYS A 78 25.53 -7.29 -34.25
N VAL A 79 25.11 -8.56 -34.32
CA VAL A 79 25.81 -9.58 -35.12
C VAL A 79 25.60 -9.36 -36.61
N ILE A 80 24.37 -9.17 -37.07
CA ILE A 80 24.07 -8.95 -38.50
C ILE A 80 24.67 -7.62 -38.98
N PRO A 81 24.47 -6.46 -38.30
CA PRO A 81 25.13 -5.22 -38.67
C PRO A 81 26.66 -5.32 -38.70
N GLY A 82 27.28 -5.95 -37.71
CA GLY A 82 28.74 -6.15 -37.70
C GLY A 82 29.24 -7.02 -38.86
N TYR A 83 28.42 -7.93 -39.39
CA TYR A 83 28.74 -8.66 -40.62
C TYR A 83 28.60 -7.79 -41.87
N LEU A 84 27.56 -6.94 -41.94
CA LEU A 84 27.38 -5.97 -43.03
C LEU A 84 28.53 -4.95 -43.08
N GLU A 85 28.98 -4.45 -41.93
CA GLU A 85 30.14 -3.56 -41.82
C GLU A 85 31.42 -4.22 -42.35
N ARG A 86 31.70 -5.47 -41.97
CA ARG A 86 32.87 -6.22 -42.49
C ARG A 86 32.82 -6.45 -44.00
N ILE A 87 31.64 -6.68 -44.57
CA ILE A 87 31.49 -6.79 -46.03
C ILE A 87 31.72 -5.43 -46.69
N ALA A 88 31.18 -4.37 -46.09
CA ALA A 88 31.33 -3.00 -46.58
C ALA A 88 32.79 -2.52 -46.55
N GLU A 89 33.59 -2.93 -45.56
CA GLU A 89 35.03 -2.66 -45.49
C GLU A 89 35.83 -3.28 -46.66
N GLN A 90 35.34 -4.39 -47.22
CA GLN A 90 35.99 -5.09 -48.33
C GLN A 90 35.67 -4.49 -49.71
N ALA A 91 34.73 -3.55 -49.81
CA ALA A 91 34.33 -2.90 -51.05
C ALA A 91 34.82 -1.44 -51.09
N GLU A 92 35.31 -0.97 -52.25
CA GLU A 92 35.94 0.36 -52.41
C GLU A 92 35.06 1.52 -51.92
N ASP A 93 33.73 1.44 -52.10
CA ASP A 93 32.74 2.44 -51.63
C ASP A 93 31.78 1.89 -50.55
N GLY A 94 32.04 0.68 -50.04
CA GLY A 94 31.07 -0.05 -49.23
C GLY A 94 30.70 0.65 -47.92
N LEU A 95 31.70 1.20 -47.21
CA LEU A 95 31.47 1.93 -45.95
C LEU A 95 30.67 3.22 -46.16
N ALA A 96 30.95 3.96 -47.23
CA ALA A 96 30.23 5.18 -47.58
C ALA A 96 28.78 4.87 -47.97
N MET A 97 28.55 3.77 -48.69
CA MET A 97 27.21 3.29 -49.03
C MET A 97 26.44 2.84 -47.78
N LEU A 98 27.09 2.11 -46.86
CA LEU A 98 26.50 1.63 -45.62
C LEU A 98 26.14 2.79 -44.68
N SER A 99 26.99 3.81 -44.59
CA SER A 99 26.69 5.04 -43.85
C SER A 99 25.47 5.77 -44.43
N LYS A 100 25.33 5.78 -45.77
CA LYS A 100 24.22 6.47 -46.45
C LYS A 100 22.91 5.70 -46.44
N TRP A 101 22.94 4.36 -46.47
CA TRP A 101 21.75 3.52 -46.65
C TRP A 101 21.49 2.53 -45.51
N GLY A 102 22.30 2.55 -44.45
CA GLY A 102 22.18 1.64 -43.30
C GLY A 102 20.82 1.67 -42.62
N PHE A 103 20.10 2.79 -42.68
CA PHE A 103 18.72 2.90 -42.18
C PHE A 103 17.72 1.96 -42.89
N LEU A 104 17.99 1.53 -44.12
CA LEU A 104 17.13 0.56 -44.83
C LEU A 104 17.13 -0.79 -44.12
N TYR A 105 18.24 -1.16 -43.48
CA TYR A 105 18.30 -2.36 -42.64
C TYR A 105 17.34 -2.25 -41.46
N THR A 106 17.36 -1.12 -40.74
CA THR A 106 16.47 -0.85 -39.60
C THR A 106 15.01 -1.03 -40.00
N ILE A 107 14.60 -0.45 -41.13
CA ILE A 107 13.23 -0.56 -41.66
C ILE A 107 12.92 -2.02 -42.04
N ALA A 108 13.78 -2.67 -42.81
CA ALA A 108 13.56 -4.04 -43.27
C ALA A 108 13.50 -5.06 -42.13
N ALA A 109 14.43 -4.97 -41.17
CA ALA A 109 14.49 -5.85 -39.99
C ALA A 109 13.24 -5.66 -39.11
N SER A 110 12.84 -4.42 -38.88
CA SER A 110 11.66 -4.10 -38.06
C SER A 110 10.37 -4.64 -38.70
N ILE A 111 10.17 -4.44 -40.02
CA ILE A 111 8.99 -4.97 -40.73
C ILE A 111 8.99 -6.51 -40.70
N PHE A 112 10.14 -7.15 -40.93
CA PHE A 112 10.25 -8.60 -40.92
C PHE A 112 9.87 -9.19 -39.55
N LEU A 113 10.44 -8.66 -38.47
CA LEU A 113 10.16 -9.13 -37.11
C LEU A 113 8.74 -8.78 -36.67
N ALA A 114 8.21 -7.61 -37.08
CA ALA A 114 6.82 -7.26 -36.83
C ALA A 114 5.84 -8.20 -37.57
N THR A 115 6.17 -8.60 -38.79
CA THR A 115 5.42 -9.61 -39.55
C THR A 115 5.43 -10.95 -38.82
N ALA A 116 6.57 -11.33 -38.23
CA ALA A 116 6.69 -12.52 -37.38
C ALA A 116 5.86 -12.41 -36.09
N ALA A 117 5.80 -11.23 -35.46
CA ALA A 117 4.92 -10.95 -34.32
C ALA A 117 3.44 -11.16 -34.71
N GLY A 118 2.99 -10.57 -35.82
CA GLY A 118 1.62 -10.76 -36.32
C GLY A 118 1.33 -12.21 -36.74
N ALA A 119 2.31 -12.94 -37.26
CA ALA A 119 2.19 -14.36 -37.56
C ALA A 119 2.04 -15.19 -36.27
N SER A 120 2.81 -14.87 -35.23
CA SER A 120 2.69 -15.55 -33.94
C SER A 120 1.29 -15.39 -33.34
N ILE A 121 0.69 -14.20 -33.45
CA ILE A 121 -0.70 -13.96 -33.02
C ILE A 121 -1.67 -14.80 -33.87
N LYS A 122 -1.52 -14.81 -35.20
CA LYS A 122 -2.39 -15.55 -36.10
C LYS A 122 -2.39 -17.06 -35.85
N PHE A 123 -1.21 -17.63 -35.57
CA PHE A 123 -1.04 -19.09 -35.49
C PHE A 123 -1.07 -19.64 -34.07
N LEU A 124 -0.66 -18.88 -33.07
CA LEU A 124 -0.61 -19.33 -31.67
C LEU A 124 -1.82 -18.83 -30.87
N GLY A 125 -2.49 -17.77 -31.32
CA GLY A 125 -3.65 -17.19 -30.66
C GLY A 125 -3.35 -15.83 -30.02
N PHE A 126 -4.35 -15.27 -29.34
CA PHE A 126 -4.25 -13.95 -28.74
C PHE A 126 -3.40 -13.97 -27.45
N PRO A 127 -2.33 -13.17 -27.37
CA PRO A 127 -1.43 -13.15 -26.22
C PRO A 127 -1.92 -12.38 -25.00
N GLY A 128 -2.89 -11.48 -25.15
CA GLY A 128 -3.26 -10.50 -24.11
C GLY A 128 -2.30 -9.30 -24.01
N ASP A 129 -2.74 -8.21 -23.37
CA ASP A 129 -1.89 -7.13 -22.85
C ASP A 129 -2.07 -6.89 -21.35
N LEU A 130 -1.44 -5.82 -20.84
CA LEU A 130 -1.56 -5.43 -19.44
C LEU A 130 -3.01 -5.12 -19.03
N PRO A 131 -3.80 -4.32 -19.78
CA PRO A 131 -5.25 -4.24 -19.57
C PRO A 131 -5.95 -5.61 -19.48
N ASP A 132 -5.66 -6.54 -20.38
CA ASP A 132 -6.25 -7.89 -20.35
C ASP A 132 -5.86 -8.67 -19.09
N VAL A 133 -4.61 -8.55 -18.64
CA VAL A 133 -4.16 -9.15 -17.37
C VAL A 133 -4.94 -8.58 -16.20
N VAL A 134 -5.12 -7.25 -16.14
CA VAL A 134 -5.91 -6.59 -15.09
C VAL A 134 -7.36 -7.09 -15.12
N HIS A 135 -7.96 -7.17 -16.31
CA HIS A 135 -9.30 -7.71 -16.50
C HIS A 135 -9.39 -9.17 -16.01
N CYS A 136 -8.46 -10.03 -16.41
CA CYS A 136 -8.42 -11.43 -16.00
C CYS A 136 -8.30 -11.61 -14.48
N VAL A 137 -7.48 -10.79 -13.81
CA VAL A 137 -7.34 -10.85 -12.34
C VAL A 137 -8.65 -10.49 -11.64
N HIS A 138 -9.36 -9.48 -12.13
CA HIS A 138 -10.65 -9.07 -11.56
C HIS A 138 -11.77 -10.08 -11.85
N GLU A 139 -11.95 -10.45 -13.11
CA GLU A 139 -13.09 -11.28 -13.54
C GLU A 139 -12.87 -12.76 -13.30
N LEU A 140 -11.71 -13.29 -13.67
CA LEU A 140 -11.42 -14.73 -13.62
C LEU A 140 -10.66 -15.12 -12.36
N GLY A 141 -9.90 -14.19 -11.77
CA GLY A 141 -8.94 -14.49 -10.70
C GLY A 141 -7.62 -15.11 -11.19
N TYR A 142 -7.46 -15.39 -12.48
CA TYR A 142 -6.21 -15.88 -13.04
C TYR A 142 -6.05 -15.45 -14.49
N VAL A 143 -4.82 -15.47 -14.99
CA VAL A 143 -4.53 -15.28 -16.42
C VAL A 143 -4.50 -16.66 -17.10
N PRO A 144 -5.26 -16.89 -18.18
CA PRO A 144 -5.31 -18.20 -18.84
C PRO A 144 -3.95 -18.66 -19.39
N MET A 145 -3.60 -19.92 -19.15
CA MET A 145 -2.33 -20.52 -19.62
C MET A 145 -2.22 -20.62 -21.16
N CYS A 146 -3.34 -20.57 -21.88
CA CYS A 146 -3.33 -20.51 -23.35
C CYS A 146 -2.71 -19.21 -23.89
N GLN A 147 -2.66 -18.14 -23.10
CA GLN A 147 -2.08 -16.85 -23.49
C GLN A 147 -0.55 -16.85 -23.34
N THR A 148 0.03 -17.73 -22.52
CA THR A 148 1.46 -17.71 -22.16
C THR A 148 2.39 -17.89 -23.36
N LEU A 149 2.18 -18.92 -24.19
CA LEU A 149 3.05 -19.19 -25.33
C LEU A 149 2.93 -18.11 -26.43
N PRO A 150 1.71 -17.70 -26.85
CA PRO A 150 1.56 -16.56 -27.74
C PRO A 150 2.21 -15.29 -27.20
N MET A 151 2.09 -15.04 -25.88
CA MET A 151 2.69 -13.87 -25.23
C MET A 151 4.21 -13.87 -25.40
N ILE A 152 4.89 -14.96 -25.06
CA ILE A 152 6.35 -15.07 -25.18
C ILE A 152 6.79 -14.85 -26.63
N CYS A 153 6.16 -15.52 -27.59
CA CYS A 153 6.56 -15.38 -29.00
C CYS A 153 6.31 -13.98 -29.54
N CYS A 154 5.12 -13.44 -29.31
CA CYS A 154 4.74 -12.12 -29.83
C CYS A 154 5.60 -11.01 -29.21
N SER A 155 5.87 -11.08 -27.90
CA SER A 155 6.68 -10.06 -27.22
C SER A 155 8.14 -10.08 -27.65
N LEU A 156 8.76 -11.26 -27.78
CA LEU A 156 10.14 -11.38 -28.27
C LEU A 156 10.30 -10.77 -29.67
N PHE A 157 9.38 -11.08 -30.59
CA PHE A 157 9.40 -10.47 -31.93
C PHE A 157 9.12 -8.97 -31.90
N SER A 158 8.18 -8.52 -31.07
CA SER A 158 7.81 -7.10 -30.92
C SER A 158 8.99 -6.25 -30.42
N ILE A 159 9.68 -6.72 -29.39
CA ILE A 159 10.84 -6.05 -28.80
C ILE A 159 12.02 -6.09 -29.77
N ALA A 160 12.30 -7.26 -30.37
CA ALA A 160 13.37 -7.40 -31.36
C ALA A 160 13.12 -6.56 -32.62
N ALA A 161 11.86 -6.30 -33.00
CA ALA A 161 11.48 -5.41 -34.09
C ALA A 161 11.75 -3.92 -33.79
N GLY A 162 12.27 -3.58 -32.61
CA GLY A 162 12.50 -2.20 -32.21
C GLY A 162 11.26 -1.50 -31.64
N GLY A 163 10.22 -2.27 -31.32
CA GLY A 163 9.02 -1.76 -30.67
C GLY A 163 9.37 -0.93 -29.43
N SER A 164 8.67 0.20 -29.24
CA SER A 164 8.84 1.06 -28.06
C SER A 164 8.14 0.45 -26.85
N LEU A 165 8.56 -0.76 -26.49
CA LEU A 165 7.99 -1.62 -25.46
C LEU A 165 9.08 -2.44 -24.77
N GLY A 166 8.92 -2.66 -23.48
CA GLY A 166 9.76 -3.53 -22.66
C GLY A 166 9.15 -4.88 -22.37
N PRO A 167 9.89 -5.75 -21.67
CA PRO A 167 9.45 -7.09 -21.33
C PRO A 167 8.64 -7.16 -20.02
N GLU A 168 8.37 -6.03 -19.35
CA GLU A 168 7.69 -5.99 -18.06
C GLU A 168 6.31 -6.66 -18.13
N ALA A 169 5.46 -6.21 -19.07
CA ALA A 169 4.10 -6.71 -19.19
C ALA A 169 4.03 -8.19 -19.63
N PRO A 170 4.84 -8.66 -20.61
CA PRO A 170 4.95 -10.08 -20.91
C PRO A 170 5.34 -10.92 -19.71
N LEU A 171 6.36 -10.49 -18.94
CA LEU A 171 6.78 -11.20 -17.73
C LEU A 171 5.67 -11.24 -16.69
N VAL A 172 4.91 -10.15 -16.50
CA VAL A 172 3.73 -10.14 -15.63
C VAL A 172 2.72 -11.18 -16.07
N ALA A 173 2.33 -11.17 -17.34
CA ALA A 173 1.29 -12.05 -17.89
C ALA A 173 1.68 -13.53 -17.80
N VAL A 174 2.93 -13.85 -18.18
CA VAL A 174 3.48 -15.21 -18.10
C VAL A 174 3.57 -15.67 -16.65
N SER A 175 4.05 -14.83 -15.75
CA SER A 175 4.19 -15.19 -14.33
C SER A 175 2.83 -15.36 -13.65
N ALA A 176 1.86 -14.50 -13.97
CA ALA A 176 0.48 -14.58 -13.52
C ALA A 176 -0.18 -15.89 -13.98
N SER A 177 -0.05 -16.22 -15.26
CA SER A 177 -0.67 -17.41 -15.85
C SER A 177 -0.10 -18.71 -15.29
N VAL A 178 1.23 -18.80 -15.18
CA VAL A 178 1.89 -19.97 -14.57
C VAL A 178 1.51 -20.12 -13.10
N SER A 179 1.50 -19.03 -12.33
CA SER A 179 1.17 -19.09 -10.89
C SER A 179 -0.31 -19.44 -10.65
N GLY A 180 -1.22 -18.87 -11.43
CA GLY A 180 -2.64 -19.22 -11.41
C GLY A 180 -2.87 -20.69 -11.80
N TYR A 181 -2.20 -21.16 -12.86
CA TYR A 181 -2.27 -22.56 -13.31
C TYR A 181 -1.77 -23.53 -12.23
N ILE A 182 -0.64 -23.24 -11.59
CA ILE A 182 -0.10 -24.09 -10.52
C ILE A 182 -1.06 -24.16 -9.34
N SER A 183 -1.56 -23.00 -8.91
CA SER A 183 -2.52 -22.90 -7.82
C SER A 183 -3.80 -23.71 -8.10
N MET A 184 -4.32 -23.60 -9.34
CA MET A 184 -5.56 -24.27 -9.74
C MET A 184 -5.39 -25.77 -9.96
N HIS A 185 -4.35 -26.21 -10.65
CA HIS A 185 -4.23 -27.61 -11.10
C HIS A 185 -3.40 -28.51 -10.20
N TYR A 186 -2.35 -27.98 -9.54
CA TYR A 186 -1.50 -28.79 -8.68
C TYR A 186 -1.97 -28.77 -7.22
N PHE A 187 -2.44 -27.62 -6.74
CA PHE A 187 -2.92 -27.48 -5.36
C PHE A 187 -4.44 -27.52 -5.24
N ASN A 188 -5.19 -27.48 -6.36
CA ASN A 188 -6.65 -27.54 -6.39
C ASN A 188 -7.32 -26.50 -5.48
N HIS A 189 -6.80 -25.27 -5.51
CA HIS A 189 -7.25 -24.17 -4.68
C HIS A 189 -8.60 -23.57 -5.12
N ASP A 190 -9.27 -22.89 -4.18
CA ASP A 190 -10.42 -22.03 -4.49
C ASP A 190 -10.00 -20.78 -5.30
N MET A 191 -10.96 -20.14 -5.98
CA MET A 191 -10.66 -19.00 -6.86
C MET A 191 -10.10 -17.79 -6.10
N VAL A 192 -10.41 -17.66 -4.82
CA VAL A 192 -9.86 -16.62 -3.95
C VAL A 192 -8.35 -16.83 -3.80
N MET A 193 -7.91 -18.05 -3.49
CA MET A 193 -6.51 -18.40 -3.35
C MET A 193 -5.77 -18.46 -4.69
N VAL A 194 -6.44 -18.87 -5.78
CA VAL A 194 -5.91 -18.77 -7.14
C VAL A 194 -5.61 -17.31 -7.50
N ARG A 195 -6.51 -16.37 -7.18
CA ARG A 195 -6.27 -14.93 -7.37
C ARG A 195 -5.07 -14.43 -6.58
N LYS A 196 -4.95 -14.85 -5.32
CA LYS A 196 -3.79 -14.53 -4.48
C LYS A 196 -2.48 -15.02 -5.11
N CYS A 197 -2.44 -16.26 -5.56
CA CYS A 197 -1.26 -16.84 -6.21
C CYS A 197 -0.93 -16.15 -7.53
N THR A 198 -1.94 -15.80 -8.32
CA THR A 198 -1.78 -15.04 -9.56
C THR A 198 -1.11 -13.69 -9.29
N ILE A 199 -1.57 -12.95 -8.28
CA ILE A 199 -0.98 -11.66 -7.89
C ILE A 199 0.44 -11.84 -7.35
N ILE A 200 0.70 -12.86 -6.53
CA ILE A 200 2.05 -13.20 -6.04
C ILE A 200 3.01 -13.48 -7.22
N GLY A 201 2.53 -14.18 -8.25
CA GLY A 201 3.27 -14.41 -9.49
C GLY A 201 3.53 -13.13 -10.29
N MET A 202 2.52 -12.28 -10.45
CA MET A 202 2.65 -10.95 -11.08
C MET A 202 3.71 -10.11 -10.38
N SER A 203 3.67 -10.04 -9.05
CA SER A 203 4.64 -9.32 -8.23
C SER A 203 6.06 -9.86 -8.40
N ALA A 204 6.22 -11.19 -8.42
CA ALA A 204 7.52 -11.82 -8.64
C ALA A 204 8.13 -11.41 -10.00
N GLY A 205 7.37 -11.52 -11.08
CA GLY A 205 7.83 -11.18 -12.43
C GLY A 205 8.25 -9.71 -12.55
N LEU A 206 7.47 -8.78 -11.97
CA LEU A 206 7.82 -7.36 -11.97
C LEU A 206 9.03 -7.04 -11.10
N SER A 207 9.15 -7.66 -9.92
CA SER A 207 10.30 -7.45 -9.04
C SER A 207 11.61 -7.89 -9.68
N ALA A 208 11.62 -9.02 -10.40
CA ALA A 208 12.80 -9.49 -11.13
C ALA A 208 13.23 -8.50 -12.21
N PHE A 209 12.27 -8.07 -13.04
CA PHE A 209 12.60 -7.22 -14.17
C PHE A 209 13.01 -5.80 -13.75
N PHE A 210 12.26 -5.16 -12.85
CA PHE A 210 12.65 -3.85 -12.34
C PHE A 210 13.94 -3.87 -11.53
N GLY A 211 14.40 -5.03 -11.06
CA GLY A 211 15.52 -5.11 -10.12
C GLY A 211 15.21 -4.50 -8.74
N VAL A 212 13.94 -4.18 -8.47
CA VAL A 212 13.47 -3.51 -7.25
C VAL A 212 12.33 -4.30 -6.63
N GLN A 213 12.64 -5.03 -5.55
CA GLN A 213 11.70 -5.92 -4.86
C GLN A 213 10.37 -5.25 -4.51
N LEU A 214 10.41 -4.19 -3.68
CA LEU A 214 9.20 -3.53 -3.20
C LEU A 214 8.48 -2.76 -4.31
N GLY A 215 9.23 -2.17 -5.23
CA GLY A 215 8.70 -1.46 -6.40
C GLY A 215 7.84 -2.36 -7.29
N GLY A 216 8.37 -3.52 -7.70
CA GLY A 216 7.62 -4.46 -8.54
C GLY A 216 6.37 -5.04 -7.86
N ALA A 217 6.45 -5.33 -6.56
CA ALA A 217 5.31 -5.86 -5.82
C ALA A 217 4.21 -4.80 -5.61
N LEU A 218 4.57 -3.57 -5.22
CA LEU A 218 3.61 -2.46 -5.14
C LEU A 218 3.00 -2.16 -6.50
N PHE A 219 3.79 -2.19 -7.58
CA PHE A 219 3.28 -1.97 -8.93
C PHE A 219 2.17 -2.97 -9.28
N ALA A 220 2.41 -4.27 -9.03
CA ALA A 220 1.42 -5.31 -9.27
C ALA A 220 0.11 -5.11 -8.49
N LEU A 221 0.21 -4.57 -7.27
CA LEU A 221 -0.95 -4.32 -6.41
C LEU A 221 -1.68 -3.02 -6.76
N GLU A 222 -0.97 -2.01 -7.23
CA GLU A 222 -1.54 -0.70 -7.61
C GLU A 222 -2.17 -0.73 -9.00
N VAL A 223 -1.54 -1.40 -9.98
CA VAL A 223 -1.99 -1.37 -11.37
C VAL A 223 -3.39 -1.97 -11.58
N LEU A 224 -3.89 -2.75 -10.60
CA LEU A 224 -5.22 -3.35 -10.63
C LEU A 224 -6.33 -2.33 -10.36
N HIS A 225 -6.02 -1.19 -9.75
CA HIS A 225 -7.00 -0.22 -9.28
C HIS A 225 -6.66 1.20 -9.72
N THR A 226 -7.67 2.05 -9.73
CA THR A 226 -7.55 3.44 -10.16
C THR A 226 -6.92 4.34 -9.10
N MET A 227 -7.10 3.97 -7.82
CA MET A 227 -6.68 4.68 -6.62
C MET A 227 -6.42 3.68 -5.47
N GLY A 228 -5.16 3.55 -5.03
CA GLY A 228 -4.78 2.64 -3.94
C GLY A 228 -4.74 1.16 -4.37
N MET A 229 -4.68 0.22 -3.41
CA MET A 229 -4.39 -1.22 -3.67
C MET A 229 -5.36 -2.19 -2.96
N GLN A 230 -6.33 -2.85 -3.61
CA GLN A 230 -7.32 -3.71 -2.90
C GLN A 230 -6.80 -5.03 -2.32
N PHE A 231 -5.83 -5.68 -2.97
CA PHE A 231 -5.37 -7.03 -2.59
C PHE A 231 -4.21 -6.99 -1.59
N PHE A 232 -4.30 -6.14 -0.58
CA PHE A 232 -3.22 -5.94 0.38
C PHE A 232 -3.02 -7.13 1.35
N ASP A 233 -3.95 -8.10 1.39
CA ASP A 233 -3.77 -9.38 2.07
C ASP A 233 -2.67 -10.24 1.48
N VAL A 234 -2.37 -10.08 0.19
CA VAL A 234 -1.21 -10.70 -0.43
C VAL A 234 0.05 -9.88 -0.38
N ALA A 235 0.03 -8.61 0.07
CA ALA A 235 1.19 -7.71 -0.01
C ALA A 235 2.48 -8.29 0.61
N VAL A 236 2.39 -8.87 1.81
CA VAL A 236 3.54 -9.47 2.51
C VAL A 236 4.14 -10.62 1.69
N TYR A 237 3.29 -11.48 1.12
CA TYR A 237 3.70 -12.63 0.31
C TYR A 237 4.16 -12.22 -1.09
N ALA A 238 3.52 -11.21 -1.70
CA ALA A 238 3.90 -10.63 -2.97
C ALA A 238 5.31 -10.04 -2.92
N ILE A 239 5.60 -9.25 -1.89
CA ILE A 239 6.93 -8.64 -1.67
C ILE A 239 7.97 -9.73 -1.37
N GLY A 240 7.63 -10.71 -0.52
CA GLY A 240 8.53 -11.82 -0.22
C GLY A 240 8.86 -12.67 -1.45
N SER A 241 7.85 -12.99 -2.28
CA SER A 241 8.00 -13.70 -3.54
C SER A 241 8.86 -12.91 -4.52
N GLY A 242 8.65 -11.58 -4.60
CA GLY A 242 9.50 -10.68 -5.36
C GLY A 242 10.98 -10.71 -4.94
N GLY A 243 11.26 -10.80 -3.63
CA GLY A 243 12.63 -10.91 -3.12
C GLY A 243 13.30 -12.23 -3.48
N VAL A 244 12.56 -13.34 -3.34
CA VAL A 244 13.03 -14.69 -3.74
C VAL A 244 13.27 -14.75 -5.24
N CYS A 245 12.33 -14.22 -6.03
CA CYS A 245 12.41 -14.17 -7.47
C CYS A 245 13.63 -13.37 -7.95
N LEU A 246 13.85 -12.21 -7.34
CA LEU A 246 14.99 -11.35 -7.63
C LEU A 246 16.32 -12.05 -7.29
N ALA A 247 16.40 -12.72 -6.13
CA ALA A 247 17.57 -13.51 -5.74
C ALA A 247 17.87 -14.65 -6.73
N VAL A 248 16.86 -15.38 -7.19
CA VAL A 248 17.04 -16.46 -8.17
C VAL A 248 17.43 -15.91 -9.54
N TYR A 249 16.70 -14.91 -10.04
CA TYR A 249 16.93 -14.34 -11.37
C TYR A 249 18.36 -13.79 -11.51
N ARG A 250 18.76 -12.85 -10.65
CA ARG A 250 20.10 -12.25 -10.73
C ARG A 250 21.20 -13.22 -10.30
N GLY A 251 20.90 -14.12 -9.35
CA GLY A 251 21.83 -15.17 -8.95
C GLY A 251 22.19 -16.12 -10.10
N LEU A 252 21.26 -16.40 -11.01
CA LEU A 252 21.51 -17.19 -12.22
C LEU A 252 22.27 -16.41 -13.30
N GLN A 253 22.04 -15.09 -13.41
CA GLN A 253 22.79 -14.21 -14.32
C GLN A 253 24.23 -13.96 -13.84
N GLY A 254 24.45 -13.98 -12.51
CA GLY A 254 25.70 -13.52 -11.90
C GLY A 254 25.75 -12.00 -11.75
N ASP A 255 24.61 -11.32 -11.79
CA ASP A 255 24.48 -9.87 -11.73
C ASP A 255 24.16 -9.37 -10.32
N GLU A 256 24.48 -8.11 -10.06
CA GLU A 256 24.18 -7.42 -8.81
C GLU A 256 22.84 -6.65 -8.89
N PHE A 257 22.33 -6.23 -7.72
CA PHE A 257 21.12 -5.44 -7.53
C PHE A 257 21.46 -3.97 -7.29
N GLY A 258 20.66 -3.07 -7.85
CA GLY A 258 20.63 -1.68 -7.44
C GLY A 258 20.65 -0.72 -8.63
N VAL A 259 21.47 0.31 -8.52
CA VAL A 259 21.53 1.45 -9.42
C VAL A 259 21.93 1.01 -10.83
N ILE A 260 21.14 1.40 -11.84
CA ILE A 260 21.43 1.14 -13.27
C ILE A 260 21.74 2.43 -14.04
N TRP A 261 21.24 3.57 -13.57
CA TRP A 261 21.51 4.88 -14.15
C TRP A 261 22.35 5.71 -13.20
N SER A 262 23.46 6.24 -13.71
CA SER A 262 24.31 7.17 -12.97
C SER A 262 23.95 8.59 -13.39
N PHE A 263 23.15 9.24 -12.54
CA PHE A 263 22.92 10.68 -12.64
C PHE A 263 23.96 11.42 -11.80
N PRO A 264 24.31 12.68 -12.14
CA PRO A 264 25.04 13.54 -11.23
C PRO A 264 24.28 13.64 -9.90
N ASP A 265 25.01 13.59 -8.79
CA ASP A 265 24.42 13.59 -7.46
C ASP A 265 23.47 14.77 -7.27
N ALA A 266 22.23 14.45 -6.95
CA ALA A 266 21.24 15.44 -6.58
C ALA A 266 21.59 15.94 -5.18
N PRO A 267 21.61 17.28 -4.97
CA PRO A 267 21.73 17.81 -3.61
C PRO A 267 20.61 17.26 -2.72
N GLN A 268 20.81 17.30 -1.41
CA GLN A 268 19.74 16.95 -0.48
C GLN A 268 18.55 17.86 -0.76
N SER A 269 17.37 17.25 -0.82
CA SER A 269 16.20 17.99 -1.26
C SER A 269 15.74 18.98 -0.20
N THR A 270 15.14 20.06 -0.61
CA THR A 270 14.57 21.08 0.29
C THR A 270 13.04 21.06 0.23
N ALA A 271 12.38 21.75 1.16
CA ALA A 271 10.91 21.83 1.17
C ALA A 271 10.35 22.44 -0.14
N THR A 272 11.11 23.35 -0.76
CA THR A 272 10.75 23.94 -2.06
C THR A 272 10.80 22.91 -3.18
N GLU A 273 11.77 22.00 -3.19
CA GLU A 273 11.83 20.91 -4.17
C GLU A 273 10.69 19.92 -4.04
N VAL A 274 10.23 19.62 -2.82
CA VAL A 274 9.05 18.76 -2.62
C VAL A 274 7.79 19.40 -3.20
N ILE A 275 7.60 20.71 -2.99
CA ILE A 275 6.51 21.48 -3.59
C ILE A 275 6.68 21.55 -5.12
N GLY A 276 7.91 21.77 -5.58
CA GLY A 276 8.28 21.78 -7.00
C GLY A 276 7.96 20.46 -7.69
N GLY A 277 8.25 19.34 -7.05
CA GLY A 277 7.89 18.00 -7.50
C GLY A 277 6.39 17.86 -7.75
N ALA A 278 5.54 18.34 -6.83
CA ALA A 278 4.08 18.33 -7.02
C ALA A 278 3.64 19.16 -8.26
N ILE A 279 4.27 20.31 -8.50
CA ILE A 279 3.97 21.14 -9.69
C ILE A 279 4.38 20.40 -10.97
N VAL A 280 5.60 19.84 -11.00
CA VAL A 280 6.09 19.05 -12.15
C VAL A 280 5.19 17.84 -12.40
N GLY A 281 4.74 17.16 -11.33
CA GLY A 281 3.78 16.07 -11.41
C GLY A 281 2.45 16.47 -12.03
N ALA A 282 1.90 17.63 -11.65
CA ALA A 282 0.67 18.15 -12.25
C ALA A 282 0.83 18.43 -13.76
N ILE A 283 1.98 18.98 -14.18
CA ILE A 283 2.32 19.19 -15.60
C ILE A 283 2.42 17.84 -16.33
N ALA A 284 3.13 16.88 -15.75
CA ALA A 284 3.25 15.54 -16.31
C ALA A 284 1.89 14.83 -16.44
N GLY A 285 0.98 15.02 -15.48
CA GLY A 285 -0.41 14.57 -15.56
C GLY A 285 -1.16 15.19 -16.75
N GLY A 286 -0.99 16.49 -17.00
CA GLY A 286 -1.52 17.16 -18.19
C GLY A 286 -1.00 16.57 -19.50
N VAL A 287 0.31 16.27 -19.56
CA VAL A 287 0.91 15.57 -20.71
C VAL A 287 0.34 14.16 -20.87
N GLY A 288 0.11 13.43 -19.78
CA GLY A 288 -0.54 12.12 -19.81
C GLY A 288 -1.98 12.16 -20.37
N ILE A 289 -2.77 13.19 -20.04
CA ILE A 289 -4.11 13.40 -20.61
C ILE A 289 -4.03 13.66 -22.12
N ALA A 290 -3.07 14.49 -22.55
CA ALA A 290 -2.82 14.75 -23.96
C ALA A 290 -2.40 13.47 -24.70
N PHE A 291 -1.50 12.68 -24.10
CA PHE A 291 -1.06 11.39 -24.63
C PHE A 291 -2.23 10.42 -24.81
N ARG A 292 -3.11 10.24 -23.80
CA ARG A 292 -4.32 9.41 -23.91
C ARG A 292 -5.20 9.84 -25.09
N SER A 293 -5.36 11.14 -25.29
CA SER A 293 -6.17 11.69 -26.39
C SER A 293 -5.59 11.35 -27.76
N VAL A 294 -4.26 11.45 -27.91
CA VAL A 294 -3.55 11.07 -29.14
C VAL A 294 -3.61 9.55 -29.35
N PHE A 295 -3.36 8.77 -28.30
CA PHE A 295 -3.42 7.30 -28.32
C PHE A 295 -4.78 6.80 -28.83
N ARG A 296 -5.88 7.38 -28.33
CA ARG A 296 -7.25 7.03 -28.77
C ARG A 296 -7.52 7.43 -30.22
N LYS A 297 -7.03 8.59 -30.67
CA LYS A 297 -7.17 9.02 -32.07
C LYS A 297 -6.44 8.09 -33.03
N ILE A 298 -5.24 7.63 -32.65
CA ILE A 298 -4.48 6.65 -33.44
C ILE A 298 -5.25 5.32 -33.50
N GLY A 299 -5.75 4.80 -32.37
CA GLY A 299 -6.57 3.58 -32.36
C GLY A 299 -7.83 3.69 -33.22
N LYS A 300 -8.55 4.83 -33.15
CA LYS A 300 -9.70 5.09 -34.05
C LYS A 300 -9.28 5.13 -35.52
N GLY A 301 -8.12 5.71 -35.84
CA GLY A 301 -7.58 5.75 -37.19
C GLY A 301 -7.26 4.36 -37.75
N VAL A 302 -6.65 3.49 -36.93
CA VAL A 302 -6.39 2.08 -37.28
C VAL A 302 -7.70 1.33 -37.55
N SER A 303 -8.72 1.55 -36.71
CA SER A 303 -10.05 0.96 -36.89
C SER A 303 -10.73 1.40 -38.20
N ILE A 304 -10.65 2.68 -38.56
CA ILE A 304 -11.23 3.22 -39.81
C ILE A 304 -10.60 2.61 -41.06
N LEU A 305 -9.33 2.20 -41.02
CA LEU A 305 -8.62 1.58 -42.14
C LEU A 305 -9.09 0.14 -42.45
N GLY A 306 -10.14 -0.36 -41.79
CA GLY A 306 -10.60 -1.75 -41.94
C GLY A 306 -9.65 -2.77 -41.29
N LEU A 307 -8.62 -2.28 -40.60
CA LEU A 307 -7.74 -3.06 -39.72
C LEU A 307 -8.28 -2.98 -38.28
N GLY A 308 -9.59 -3.25 -38.13
CA GLY A 308 -10.36 -3.13 -36.89
C GLY A 308 -9.75 -3.88 -35.70
N HIS A 309 -10.32 -3.66 -34.51
CA HIS A 309 -9.84 -4.17 -33.21
C HIS A 309 -9.21 -5.57 -33.30
N PHE A 310 -8.14 -5.75 -32.54
CA PHE A 310 -7.15 -6.82 -32.67
C PHE A 310 -7.69 -8.26 -32.72
N GLU A 311 -8.91 -8.49 -32.21
CA GLU A 311 -9.61 -9.78 -32.19
C GLU A 311 -10.40 -10.06 -33.49
N ASP A 312 -10.73 -9.02 -34.25
CA ASP A 312 -11.56 -9.05 -35.47
C ASP A 312 -10.76 -8.85 -36.77
N THR A 313 -9.45 -8.54 -36.69
CA THR A 313 -8.66 -8.31 -37.89
C THR A 313 -8.42 -9.63 -38.64
N GLU A 314 -8.91 -9.75 -39.88
CA GLU A 314 -8.62 -10.93 -40.74
C GLU A 314 -7.11 -11.09 -41.07
N SER A 315 -6.25 -10.12 -40.71
CA SER A 315 -4.82 -10.13 -40.99
C SER A 315 -3.94 -9.40 -39.94
N PRO A 316 -3.75 -9.96 -38.72
CA PRO A 316 -2.84 -9.38 -37.71
C PRO A 316 -1.39 -9.19 -38.22
N ILE A 317 -1.00 -9.97 -39.23
CA ILE A 317 0.27 -9.86 -39.94
C ILE A 317 0.45 -8.48 -40.59
N ILE A 318 -0.57 -7.98 -41.30
CA ILE A 318 -0.50 -6.70 -42.01
C ILE A 318 -0.44 -5.55 -41.01
N LEU A 319 -1.27 -5.64 -39.96
CA LEU A 319 -1.33 -4.63 -38.91
C LEU A 319 0.02 -4.49 -38.20
N CYS A 320 0.64 -5.61 -37.78
CA CYS A 320 1.97 -5.57 -37.18
C CYS A 320 3.02 -5.09 -38.19
N ALA A 321 3.00 -5.52 -39.46
CA ALA A 321 3.94 -5.03 -40.47
C ALA A 321 3.88 -3.51 -40.66
N LEU A 322 2.68 -2.93 -40.68
CA LEU A 322 2.48 -1.48 -40.72
C LEU A 322 2.98 -0.80 -39.44
N GLY A 323 2.76 -1.42 -38.28
CA GLY A 323 3.33 -0.98 -37.01
C GLY A 323 4.86 -0.93 -37.04
N GLY A 324 5.50 -2.00 -37.54
CA GLY A 324 6.95 -2.08 -37.72
C GLY A 324 7.49 -1.02 -38.67
N LEU A 325 6.75 -0.70 -39.74
CA LEU A 325 7.08 0.41 -40.63
C LEU A 325 6.99 1.76 -39.89
N CYS A 326 5.90 2.04 -39.17
CA CYS A 326 5.73 3.28 -38.43
C CYS A 326 6.81 3.48 -37.36
N VAL A 327 7.08 2.45 -36.56
CA VAL A 327 8.09 2.49 -35.50
C VAL A 327 9.49 2.65 -36.07
N SER A 328 9.84 1.92 -37.14
CA SER A 328 11.16 2.06 -37.76
C SER A 328 11.35 3.40 -38.46
N VAL A 329 10.32 3.99 -39.07
CA VAL A 329 10.40 5.36 -39.60
C VAL A 329 10.66 6.36 -38.47
N LEU A 330 9.91 6.28 -37.36
CA LEU A 330 10.16 7.15 -36.19
C LEU A 330 11.56 6.92 -35.59
N GLY A 331 12.02 5.67 -35.53
CA GLY A 331 13.35 5.30 -35.06
C GLY A 331 14.48 5.81 -35.96
N VAL A 332 14.32 5.74 -37.29
CA VAL A 332 15.30 6.30 -38.24
C VAL A 332 15.36 7.83 -38.14
N LEU A 333 14.24 8.49 -37.83
CA LEU A 333 14.22 9.94 -37.59
C LEU A 333 14.83 10.30 -36.23
N VAL A 334 14.48 9.55 -35.18
CA VAL A 334 14.89 9.77 -33.78
C VAL A 334 15.22 8.42 -33.13
N PRO A 335 16.48 7.97 -33.20
CA PRO A 335 16.85 6.61 -32.78
C PRO A 335 16.47 6.20 -31.35
N PRO A 336 16.60 7.05 -30.31
CA PRO A 336 16.18 6.66 -28.95
C PRO A 336 14.68 6.44 -28.76
N SER A 337 13.88 6.73 -29.78
CA SER A 337 12.46 6.41 -29.75
C SER A 337 12.19 4.90 -29.88
N MET A 338 13.15 4.12 -30.38
CA MET A 338 13.07 2.65 -30.45
C MET A 338 13.30 2.00 -29.07
N PHE A 339 12.89 0.73 -28.93
CA PHE A 339 13.10 -0.11 -27.73
C PHE A 339 12.50 0.42 -26.43
N TRP A 340 12.74 -0.28 -25.33
CA TRP A 340 12.12 0.03 -24.04
C TRP A 340 12.77 1.18 -23.27
N ALA A 341 13.90 1.69 -23.75
CA ALA A 341 14.52 2.90 -23.23
C ALA A 341 15.33 2.78 -21.92
N GLU A 342 15.70 1.59 -21.47
CA GLU A 342 16.57 1.41 -20.30
C GLU A 342 17.97 2.03 -20.50
N PHE A 343 18.63 1.71 -21.62
CA PHE A 343 19.95 2.28 -21.95
C PHE A 343 19.84 3.74 -22.40
N GLU A 344 18.73 4.10 -23.02
CA GLU A 344 18.42 5.43 -23.53
C GLU A 344 18.24 6.43 -22.38
N ILE A 345 17.65 6.03 -21.24
CA ILE A 345 17.65 6.86 -20.01
C ILE A 345 19.09 7.08 -19.53
N GLY A 346 19.97 6.07 -19.64
CA GLY A 346 21.39 6.22 -19.36
C GLY A 346 22.05 7.31 -20.22
N SER A 347 21.65 7.47 -21.47
CA SER A 347 22.13 8.55 -22.35
C SER A 347 21.57 9.94 -21.98
N ILE A 348 20.38 9.97 -21.36
CA ILE A 348 19.83 11.17 -20.73
C ILE A 348 20.62 11.52 -19.47
N ALA A 349 21.05 10.54 -18.68
CA ALA A 349 21.80 10.73 -17.44
C ALA A 349 23.24 11.20 -17.72
N GLU A 350 23.96 10.43 -18.55
CA GLU A 350 25.34 10.68 -18.99
C GLU A 350 25.39 10.86 -20.51
N PRO A 351 25.39 12.11 -20.98
CA PRO A 351 25.37 12.35 -22.41
C PRO A 351 26.65 11.91 -23.11
N GLY A 352 26.53 11.14 -24.20
CA GLY A 352 27.64 10.62 -24.99
C GLY A 352 27.84 9.10 -24.92
N LYS A 353 27.10 8.38 -24.08
CA LYS A 353 27.07 6.90 -24.09
C LYS A 353 26.40 6.38 -25.38
N PRO A 354 27.04 5.47 -26.14
CA PRO A 354 26.43 4.86 -27.32
C PRO A 354 25.29 3.92 -26.95
N LEU A 355 24.31 3.77 -27.84
CA LEU A 355 23.11 2.96 -27.58
C LEU A 355 23.34 1.51 -28.06
N PRO A 356 23.32 0.50 -27.19
CA PRO A 356 23.82 -0.84 -27.52
C PRO A 356 22.98 -1.60 -28.55
N HIS A 357 21.70 -1.25 -28.71
CA HIS A 357 20.74 -1.97 -29.55
C HIS A 357 20.26 -1.17 -30.76
N ILE A 358 20.88 -0.03 -31.05
CA ILE A 358 20.48 0.84 -32.14
C ILE A 358 21.57 0.85 -33.22
N TRP A 359 21.16 0.57 -34.46
CA TRP A 359 22.02 0.68 -35.63
C TRP A 359 21.24 1.15 -36.86
N PRO A 360 21.72 2.15 -37.61
CA PRO A 360 22.90 2.99 -37.31
C PRO A 360 22.69 3.90 -36.09
N GLN A 361 23.78 4.34 -35.44
CA GLN A 361 23.73 5.15 -34.21
C GLN A 361 23.20 6.60 -34.42
N GLY A 362 23.20 7.09 -35.66
CA GLY A 362 22.72 8.42 -36.01
C GLY A 362 21.37 8.38 -36.75
N GLY A 363 20.49 9.33 -36.41
CA GLY A 363 19.23 9.55 -37.15
C GLY A 363 19.43 10.36 -38.43
N VAL A 364 18.43 10.39 -39.31
CA VAL A 364 18.48 11.12 -40.60
C VAL A 364 18.43 12.66 -40.42
N PHE A 365 18.01 13.15 -39.25
CA PHE A 365 18.03 14.58 -38.93
C PHE A 365 19.39 15.03 -38.38
N TYR A 366 20.04 15.94 -39.12
CA TYR A 366 21.26 16.62 -38.71
C TYR A 366 21.07 17.29 -37.34
N GLY A 367 21.93 16.94 -36.37
CA GLY A 367 21.88 17.47 -34.98
C GLY A 367 21.32 16.50 -33.93
N LEU A 368 20.65 15.42 -34.33
CA LEU A 368 20.33 14.28 -33.44
C LEU A 368 21.40 13.18 -33.47
N GLU A 369 22.43 13.35 -34.31
CA GLU A 369 23.55 12.43 -34.51
C GLU A 369 24.63 12.55 -33.41
N ARG A 370 24.64 13.65 -32.63
CA ARG A 370 25.56 13.86 -31.50
C ARG A 370 24.78 13.93 -30.19
N TYR A 371 25.11 13.02 -29.28
CA TYR A 371 24.69 13.04 -27.88
C TYR A 371 25.81 13.67 -27.05
N PRO A 372 25.55 14.62 -26.12
CA PRO A 372 24.27 15.23 -25.73
C PRO A 372 23.56 16.00 -26.82
N TRP A 373 22.22 16.03 -26.77
CA TRP A 373 21.45 17.03 -27.51
C TRP A 373 21.70 18.42 -26.94
N GLU A 374 22.06 19.38 -27.81
CA GLU A 374 22.52 20.71 -27.42
C GLU A 374 21.41 21.65 -26.91
N SER A 375 20.13 21.31 -27.11
CA SER A 375 19.00 22.18 -26.72
C SER A 375 17.85 21.43 -26.05
N GLY A 376 17.16 22.09 -25.10
CA GLY A 376 15.95 21.55 -24.47
C GLY A 376 14.83 21.20 -25.44
N ALA A 377 14.73 21.90 -26.56
CA ALA A 377 13.74 21.62 -27.61
C ALA A 377 13.94 20.22 -28.22
N MET A 378 15.19 19.74 -28.32
CA MET A 378 15.47 18.38 -28.78
C MET A 378 14.97 17.33 -27.78
N TYR A 379 15.20 17.53 -26.48
CA TYR A 379 14.65 16.65 -25.44
C TYR A 379 13.11 16.62 -25.46
N LEU A 380 12.47 17.78 -25.65
CA LEU A 380 11.01 17.88 -25.81
C LEU A 380 10.53 17.06 -27.02
N LEU A 381 11.20 17.24 -28.18
CA LEU A 381 10.88 16.52 -29.40
C LEU A 381 11.03 15.00 -29.23
N VAL A 382 12.11 14.55 -28.59
CA VAL A 382 12.37 13.13 -28.35
C VAL A 382 11.31 12.53 -27.42
N GLY A 383 10.94 13.23 -26.35
CA GLY A 383 9.85 12.80 -25.47
C GLY A 383 8.51 12.65 -26.22
N LEU A 384 8.16 13.62 -27.07
CA LEU A 384 6.95 13.56 -27.90
C LEU A 384 6.97 12.40 -28.90
N ILE A 385 8.10 12.19 -29.58
CA ILE A 385 8.25 11.10 -30.54
C ILE A 385 8.23 9.75 -29.84
N LYS A 386 8.79 9.63 -28.63
CA LYS A 386 8.69 8.41 -27.83
C LYS A 386 7.23 8.07 -27.52
N LEU A 387 6.44 9.05 -27.09
CA LEU A 387 5.01 8.84 -26.84
C LEU A 387 4.27 8.39 -28.11
N LEU A 388 4.57 8.98 -29.27
CA LEU A 388 4.00 8.53 -30.54
C LEU A 388 4.44 7.10 -30.89
N ALA A 389 5.70 6.76 -30.69
CA ALA A 389 6.23 5.41 -30.91
C ALA A 389 5.51 4.38 -30.04
N ILE A 390 5.28 4.67 -28.74
CA ILE A 390 4.48 3.82 -27.85
C ILE A 390 3.08 3.63 -28.42
N ALA A 391 2.41 4.72 -28.82
CA ALA A 391 1.05 4.65 -29.34
C ALA A 391 0.95 3.79 -30.61
N PHE A 392 1.83 3.98 -31.59
CA PHE A 392 1.84 3.16 -32.80
C PHE A 392 2.19 1.70 -32.49
N THR A 393 3.14 1.45 -31.59
CA THR A 393 3.57 0.09 -31.25
C THR A 393 2.40 -0.70 -30.66
N VAL A 394 1.74 -0.17 -29.61
CA VAL A 394 0.62 -0.84 -28.94
C VAL A 394 -0.59 -0.98 -29.87
N GLN A 395 -0.98 0.08 -30.59
CA GLN A 395 -2.16 0.06 -31.47
C GLN A 395 -1.98 -0.82 -32.71
N SER A 396 -0.74 -1.12 -33.09
CA SER A 396 -0.43 -2.02 -34.21
C SER A 396 -0.22 -3.46 -33.77
N GLY A 397 -0.47 -3.77 -32.50
CA GLY A 397 -0.53 -5.15 -32.02
C GLY A 397 0.69 -5.77 -31.40
N PHE A 398 1.75 -4.98 -31.30
CA PHE A 398 2.95 -5.43 -30.63
C PHE A 398 2.63 -5.62 -29.16
N ARG A 399 3.32 -6.57 -28.55
CA ARG A 399 3.12 -6.87 -27.13
C ARG A 399 4.39 -6.65 -26.34
N GLY A 400 4.21 -6.05 -25.17
CA GLY A 400 5.27 -5.54 -24.34
C GLY A 400 4.75 -4.49 -23.37
N GLY A 401 5.55 -4.12 -22.38
CA GLY A 401 5.24 -3.08 -21.40
C GLY A 401 5.62 -1.70 -21.91
N PHE A 402 4.90 -0.67 -21.47
CA PHE A 402 5.18 0.72 -21.85
C PHE A 402 5.78 1.54 -20.69
N ILE A 403 6.23 0.88 -19.62
CA ILE A 403 6.65 1.52 -18.37
C ILE A 403 7.99 2.26 -18.54
N PHE A 404 9.07 1.56 -18.90
CA PHE A 404 10.35 2.23 -19.18
C PHE A 404 10.28 3.23 -20.35
N PRO A 405 9.53 2.97 -21.45
CA PRO A 405 9.27 3.98 -22.47
C PRO A 405 8.65 5.27 -21.92
N LEU A 406 7.70 5.17 -20.98
CA LEU A 406 7.12 6.33 -20.30
C LEU A 406 8.12 7.01 -19.36
N PHE A 407 8.94 6.24 -18.63
CA PHE A 407 10.02 6.81 -17.82
C PHE A 407 11.01 7.61 -18.68
N PHE A 408 11.39 7.09 -19.84
CA PHE A 408 12.27 7.80 -20.76
C PHE A 408 11.63 9.05 -21.36
N ALA A 409 10.36 8.97 -21.79
CA ALA A 409 9.64 10.14 -22.28
C ALA A 409 9.57 11.22 -21.19
N GLY A 410 9.27 10.82 -19.95
CA GLY A 410 9.23 11.72 -18.80
C GLY A 410 10.60 12.29 -18.46
N ALA A 411 11.67 11.49 -18.45
CA ALA A 411 13.03 11.97 -18.24
C ALA A 411 13.46 12.97 -19.32
N SER A 412 13.06 12.73 -20.57
CA SER A 412 13.28 13.68 -21.68
C SER A 412 12.56 15.00 -21.42
N PHE A 413 11.29 14.97 -21.01
CA PHE A 413 10.56 16.18 -20.65
C PHE A 413 11.16 16.89 -19.43
N GLY A 414 11.68 16.15 -18.45
CA GLY A 414 12.40 16.70 -17.30
C GLY A 414 13.68 17.44 -17.71
N ARG A 415 14.50 16.87 -18.61
CA ARG A 415 15.65 17.58 -19.21
C ARG A 415 15.23 18.80 -20.03
N ALA A 416 14.14 18.71 -20.77
CA ALA A 416 13.62 19.86 -21.52
C ALA A 416 13.21 20.99 -20.56
N LEU A 417 12.54 20.65 -19.46
CA LEU A 417 12.13 21.61 -18.44
C LEU A 417 13.33 22.28 -17.76
N LEU A 418 14.41 21.53 -17.50
CA LEU A 418 15.65 22.07 -16.93
C LEU A 418 16.21 23.24 -17.75
N SER A 419 16.23 23.10 -19.08
CA SER A 419 16.71 24.18 -19.97
C SER A 419 15.85 25.45 -19.91
N ILE A 420 14.56 25.33 -19.57
CA ILE A 420 13.65 26.48 -19.43
C ILE A 420 13.82 27.12 -18.05
N THR A 421 14.06 26.30 -17.01
CA THR A 421 14.25 26.81 -15.64
C THR A 421 15.54 27.59 -15.48
N ASP A 422 16.62 27.21 -16.18
CA ASP A 422 17.88 27.94 -16.15
C ASP A 422 17.78 29.33 -16.81
N ASP A 423 16.88 29.50 -17.79
CA ASP A 423 16.75 30.72 -18.59
C ASP A 423 15.62 31.68 -18.13
N VAL A 424 14.54 31.19 -17.49
CA VAL A 424 13.27 31.96 -17.32
C VAL A 424 12.66 31.90 -15.92
N LEU A 425 12.76 30.80 -15.18
CA LEU A 425 12.12 30.66 -13.86
C LEU A 425 13.09 31.07 -12.75
N ALA A 426 12.63 31.88 -11.79
CA ALA A 426 13.45 32.37 -10.69
C ALA A 426 14.22 31.22 -9.99
N PRO A 427 15.53 31.38 -9.67
CA PRO A 427 16.44 30.32 -9.21
C PRO A 427 16.17 29.77 -7.78
N GLY A 428 14.90 29.53 -7.41
CA GLY A 428 14.54 29.06 -6.07
C GLY A 428 13.27 28.20 -5.96
N LEU A 429 12.50 27.99 -7.04
CA LEU A 429 11.25 27.20 -6.94
C LEU A 429 11.47 25.68 -7.14
N VAL A 430 12.49 25.28 -7.90
CA VAL A 430 12.92 23.89 -8.09
C VAL A 430 14.44 23.90 -8.21
N ALA A 431 15.16 23.09 -7.44
CA ALA A 431 16.59 22.94 -7.62
C ALA A 431 16.88 22.41 -9.04
N ALA A 432 17.83 23.02 -9.72
CA ALA A 432 18.23 22.73 -11.10
C ALA A 432 19.04 21.42 -11.22
N SER A 433 18.67 20.36 -10.49
CA SER A 433 19.31 19.06 -10.64
C SER A 433 18.60 18.27 -11.76
N PRO A 434 19.34 17.77 -12.77
CA PRO A 434 18.74 16.98 -13.84
C PRO A 434 18.02 15.74 -13.31
N ALA A 435 18.59 15.07 -12.30
CA ALA A 435 18.01 13.88 -11.69
C ALA A 435 16.61 14.17 -11.12
N LEU A 436 16.46 15.23 -10.32
CA LEU A 436 15.19 15.59 -9.69
C LEU A 436 14.08 15.81 -10.72
N LEU A 437 14.32 16.67 -11.70
CA LEU A 437 13.32 17.00 -12.74
C LEU A 437 13.00 15.79 -13.62
N CYS A 438 14.01 15.02 -14.02
CA CYS A 438 13.82 13.82 -14.84
C CYS A 438 12.94 12.79 -14.11
N MET A 439 13.28 12.46 -12.86
CA MET A 439 12.56 11.45 -12.10
C MET A 439 11.17 11.92 -11.68
N CYS A 440 10.99 13.19 -11.30
CA CYS A 440 9.67 13.71 -10.95
C CYS A 440 8.73 13.69 -12.15
N PHE A 441 9.21 14.09 -13.33
CA PHE A 441 8.40 14.05 -14.55
C PHE A 441 8.15 12.61 -15.01
N ALA A 442 9.16 11.73 -14.97
CA ALA A 442 9.02 10.30 -15.24
C ALA A 442 7.99 9.63 -14.33
N ALA A 443 8.05 9.89 -13.02
CA ALA A 443 7.10 9.39 -12.05
C ALA A 443 5.68 9.92 -12.35
N GLY A 444 5.53 11.23 -12.53
CA GLY A 444 4.24 11.84 -12.84
C GLY A 444 3.62 11.32 -14.13
N LEU A 445 4.41 11.20 -15.21
CA LEU A 445 3.92 10.72 -16.50
C LEU A 445 3.54 9.24 -16.44
N ASN A 446 4.34 8.41 -15.79
CA ASN A 446 4.00 6.99 -15.64
C ASN A 446 2.75 6.80 -14.78
N VAL A 447 2.57 7.57 -13.72
CA VAL A 447 1.39 7.49 -12.84
C VAL A 447 0.12 7.96 -13.55
N ALA A 448 0.22 8.95 -14.44
CA ALA A 448 -0.91 9.39 -15.28
C ALA A 448 -1.50 8.25 -16.12
N VAL A 449 -0.66 7.28 -16.51
CA VAL A 449 -1.04 6.14 -17.36
C VAL A 449 -1.36 4.89 -16.52
N THR A 450 -0.46 4.52 -15.60
CA THR A 450 -0.49 3.23 -14.89
C THR A 450 -1.22 3.27 -13.55
N ARG A 451 -1.43 4.47 -12.97
CA ARG A 451 -2.01 4.64 -11.62
C ARG A 451 -1.20 4.00 -10.50
N THR A 452 0.13 4.03 -10.59
CA THR A 452 1.06 3.41 -9.62
C THR A 452 1.86 4.44 -8.79
N PRO A 453 1.18 5.23 -7.92
CA PRO A 453 1.78 6.38 -7.25
C PRO A 453 2.88 6.04 -6.23
N PHE A 454 2.91 4.83 -5.68
CA PHE A 454 3.96 4.43 -4.73
C PHE A 454 5.07 3.67 -5.41
N ALA A 455 4.73 2.78 -6.36
CA ALA A 455 5.73 1.97 -7.04
C ALA A 455 6.63 2.80 -7.96
N SER A 456 6.05 3.72 -8.74
CA SER A 456 6.82 4.48 -9.74
C SER A 456 7.95 5.33 -9.15
N PRO A 457 7.71 6.19 -8.14
CA PRO A 457 8.78 6.95 -7.49
C PRO A 457 9.84 6.05 -6.85
N LEU A 458 9.41 4.95 -6.24
CA LEU A 458 10.30 4.01 -5.56
C LEU A 458 11.26 3.33 -6.55
N ILE A 459 10.74 2.85 -7.67
CA ILE A 459 11.54 2.25 -8.75
C ILE A 459 12.55 3.28 -9.27
N LEU A 460 12.08 4.50 -9.60
CA LEU A 460 12.93 5.55 -10.16
C LEU A 460 14.04 6.01 -9.21
N ALA A 461 13.74 6.20 -7.92
CA ALA A 461 14.73 6.63 -6.92
C ALA A 461 15.85 5.59 -6.73
N ILE A 462 15.51 4.29 -6.76
CA ILE A 462 16.49 3.21 -6.60
C ILE A 462 17.30 3.03 -7.88
N LEU A 463 16.65 2.96 -9.04
CA LEU A 463 17.35 2.73 -10.32
C LEU A 463 18.25 3.89 -10.74
N SER A 464 17.92 5.11 -10.31
CA SER A 464 18.77 6.30 -10.52
C SER A 464 19.89 6.46 -9.49
N GLY A 465 19.87 5.70 -8.39
CA GLY A 465 20.82 5.85 -7.29
C GLY A 465 20.69 7.17 -6.54
N GLN A 466 19.53 7.85 -6.66
CA GLN A 466 19.31 9.17 -6.08
C GLN A 466 18.23 9.10 -4.98
N PRO A 467 18.58 8.69 -3.75
CA PRO A 467 17.61 8.53 -2.66
C PRO A 467 16.95 9.86 -2.28
N ASN A 468 17.64 10.99 -2.47
CA ASN A 468 17.14 12.33 -2.18
C ASN A 468 15.90 12.69 -3.02
N VAL A 469 15.73 12.07 -4.20
CA VAL A 469 14.63 12.37 -5.13
C VAL A 469 13.31 11.68 -4.73
N MET A 470 13.33 10.78 -3.74
CA MET A 470 12.15 9.99 -3.35
C MET A 470 10.95 10.86 -2.95
N ALA A 471 11.12 11.79 -2.02
CA ALA A 471 10.05 12.66 -1.53
C ALA A 471 9.44 13.56 -2.64
N PRO A 472 10.24 14.31 -3.42
CA PRO A 472 9.69 15.13 -4.51
C PRO A 472 9.04 14.29 -5.62
N ALA A 473 9.60 13.13 -5.98
CA ALA A 473 9.01 12.24 -6.98
C ALA A 473 7.68 11.62 -6.51
N LEU A 474 7.55 11.32 -5.21
CA LEU A 474 6.31 10.83 -4.61
C LEU A 474 5.22 11.91 -4.61
N CYS A 475 5.57 13.16 -4.31
CA CYS A 475 4.67 14.30 -4.47
C CYS A 475 4.28 14.54 -5.94
N ALA A 476 5.21 14.36 -6.89
CA ALA A 476 4.93 14.45 -8.31
C ALA A 476 3.94 13.37 -8.78
N ALA A 477 4.15 12.12 -8.35
CA ALA A 477 3.26 11.01 -8.61
C ALA A 477 1.85 11.25 -8.06
N LEU A 478 1.72 11.69 -6.81
CA LEU A 478 0.42 11.98 -6.21
C LEU A 478 -0.30 13.14 -6.89
N ALA A 479 0.40 14.22 -7.21
CA ALA A 479 -0.19 15.34 -7.95
C ALA A 479 -0.71 14.90 -9.33
N SER A 480 0.10 14.13 -10.07
CA SER A 480 -0.32 13.55 -11.35
C SER A 480 -1.53 12.64 -11.22
N LEU A 481 -1.57 11.79 -10.19
CA LEU A 481 -2.70 10.91 -9.91
C LEU A 481 -4.00 11.70 -9.69
N PHE A 482 -3.94 12.78 -8.90
CA PHE A 482 -5.11 13.62 -8.65
C PHE A 482 -5.55 14.41 -9.89
N VAL A 483 -4.61 14.93 -10.69
CA VAL A 483 -4.91 15.63 -11.95
C VAL A 483 -5.57 14.69 -12.97
N THR A 484 -5.11 13.44 -13.02
CA THR A 484 -5.58 12.46 -14.01
C THR A 484 -6.69 11.55 -13.52
N ARG A 485 -7.23 11.80 -12.31
CA ARG A 485 -8.28 11.00 -11.66
C ARG A 485 -9.40 10.58 -12.61
N SER A 486 -10.04 11.54 -13.28
CA SER A 486 -11.17 11.34 -14.19
C SER A 486 -10.77 10.75 -15.56
N SER A 487 -9.47 10.56 -15.81
CA SER A 487 -8.95 10.11 -17.08
C SER A 487 -8.15 8.80 -16.94
N LYS A 488 -8.83 7.65 -17.01
CA LYS A 488 -8.22 6.32 -16.91
C LYS A 488 -7.64 5.86 -18.25
N PHE A 489 -6.37 5.49 -18.31
CA PHE A 489 -5.77 4.95 -19.54
C PHE A 489 -6.02 3.44 -19.68
N ILE A 490 -5.82 2.69 -18.60
CA ILE A 490 -6.10 1.25 -18.53
C ILE A 490 -7.56 1.07 -18.11
N GLY A 491 -8.44 0.77 -19.07
CA GLY A 491 -9.89 0.66 -18.86
C GLY A 491 -10.31 -0.33 -17.77
N PRO A 492 -9.77 -1.57 -17.77
CA PRO A 492 -10.14 -2.59 -16.77
C PRO A 492 -9.78 -2.27 -15.31
N GLN A 493 -9.09 -1.17 -15.04
CA GLN A 493 -8.84 -0.72 -13.67
C GLN A 493 -10.15 -0.33 -12.99
N LYS A 494 -10.47 -1.01 -11.89
CA LYS A 494 -11.68 -0.76 -11.13
C LYS A 494 -11.45 0.29 -10.06
N ASP A 495 -12.48 1.09 -9.80
CA ASP A 495 -12.61 1.76 -8.52
C ASP A 495 -12.89 0.70 -7.45
N ARG A 496 -12.47 0.95 -6.22
CA ARG A 496 -12.52 -0.09 -5.20
C ARG A 496 -13.93 -0.24 -4.61
N ALA A 497 -14.41 -1.47 -4.52
CA ALA A 497 -15.74 -1.79 -4.00
C ALA A 497 -15.92 -1.42 -2.51
N ASP A 498 -14.85 -1.44 -1.71
CA ASP A 498 -14.87 -1.08 -0.29
C ASP A 498 -15.03 0.42 -0.03
N LEU A 499 -14.79 1.27 -1.05
CA LEU A 499 -15.17 2.68 -1.02
C LEU A 499 -16.68 2.90 -1.24
N GLN A 500 -17.39 1.89 -1.76
CA GLN A 500 -18.82 1.95 -2.10
C GLN A 500 -19.72 1.28 -1.03
N PHE A 501 -19.23 0.23 -0.35
CA PHE A 501 -20.06 -0.66 0.49
C PHE A 501 -20.35 -0.21 1.94
N ILE A 502 -19.97 1.00 2.36
CA ILE A 502 -20.25 1.50 3.73
C ILE A 502 -21.42 2.50 3.71
N GLY A 503 -22.42 2.25 2.87
CA GLY A 503 -23.70 2.97 2.86
C GLY A 503 -24.75 2.36 3.81
N ASP A 504 -24.67 1.06 4.09
CA ASP A 504 -25.79 0.31 4.68
C ASP A 504 -25.61 -0.13 6.14
N LEU A 505 -24.42 0.09 6.74
CA LEU A 505 -24.28 -0.02 8.19
C LEU A 505 -24.77 1.29 8.81
N GLN A 506 -26.09 1.39 9.01
CA GLN A 506 -26.67 2.40 9.88
C GLN A 506 -25.91 2.35 11.22
N PRO A 507 -25.34 3.47 11.69
CA PRO A 507 -24.75 3.51 13.02
C PRO A 507 -25.85 3.17 14.02
N LEU A 508 -25.59 2.22 14.92
CA LEU A 508 -26.35 2.10 16.16
C LEU A 508 -26.33 3.49 16.80
N GLU A 509 -27.46 4.21 16.75
CA GLU A 509 -27.60 5.50 17.40
C GLU A 509 -27.33 5.28 18.90
N LEU A 510 -26.19 5.76 19.37
CA LEU A 510 -25.95 5.94 20.80
C LEU A 510 -27.04 6.89 21.31
N PRO A 511 -27.87 6.49 22.27
CA PRO A 511 -28.92 7.36 22.76
C PRO A 511 -28.27 8.59 23.40
N PRO A 512 -28.76 9.82 23.12
CA PRO A 512 -28.24 11.01 23.76
C PRO A 512 -28.48 10.94 25.28
N PRO A 513 -27.61 11.56 26.11
CA PRO A 513 -27.81 11.60 27.54
C PRO A 513 -29.13 12.30 27.85
N ARG A 514 -30.10 11.56 28.42
CA ARG A 514 -31.41 12.08 28.79
C ARG A 514 -31.27 13.06 29.95
N SER A 515 -31.32 14.36 29.67
CA SER A 515 -31.77 15.36 30.65
C SER A 515 -33.29 15.26 30.77
N ALA A 516 -33.78 15.06 31.99
CA ALA A 516 -35.21 14.98 32.28
C ALA A 516 -35.89 16.34 32.15
N SER A 517 -36.77 16.51 31.16
CA SER A 517 -37.94 17.39 31.25
C SER A 517 -39.02 16.98 30.25
N SER A 518 -40.26 17.14 30.68
CA SER A 518 -41.53 16.54 30.24
C SER A 518 -42.17 17.08 28.94
N ALA A 519 -42.83 16.16 28.21
CA ALA A 519 -44.07 16.27 27.40
C ALA A 519 -44.15 17.30 26.24
N SER A 520 -44.77 17.08 25.07
CA SER A 520 -45.37 15.91 24.39
C SER A 520 -45.83 16.33 22.97
N GLN A 521 -45.67 15.44 21.97
CA GLN A 521 -46.37 15.31 20.66
C GLN A 521 -46.03 16.25 19.47
N PRO A 522 -46.44 15.94 18.21
CA PRO A 522 -46.32 14.68 17.45
C PRO A 522 -45.81 14.89 15.99
N PHE A 523 -45.58 13.76 15.33
CA PHE A 523 -45.20 13.56 13.92
C PHE A 523 -45.95 14.46 12.89
N VAL A 524 -45.22 15.19 12.06
CA VAL A 524 -45.72 15.81 10.81
C VAL A 524 -44.88 15.32 9.63
N ARG A 525 -45.52 14.62 8.70
CA ARG A 525 -45.03 14.33 7.34
C ARG A 525 -44.94 15.64 6.54
N SER A 526 -43.78 15.95 5.96
CA SER A 526 -43.64 16.79 4.76
C SER A 526 -43.24 15.86 3.59
N VAL A 527 -44.08 15.69 2.57
CA VAL A 527 -44.21 16.51 1.35
C VAL A 527 -42.93 16.50 0.51
N CYS A 528 -42.80 15.46 -0.33
CA CYS A 528 -41.98 15.52 -1.55
C CYS A 528 -42.90 15.95 -2.71
N LYS A 529 -42.67 17.16 -3.25
CA LYS A 529 -43.23 17.61 -4.52
C LYS A 529 -42.47 16.94 -5.67
N ARG A 530 -43.19 16.30 -6.59
CA ARG A 530 -42.74 15.96 -7.96
C ARG A 530 -42.81 17.20 -8.87
N PRO A 531 -42.02 17.29 -9.95
CA PRO A 531 -42.28 18.21 -11.05
C PRO A 531 -43.39 17.67 -11.96
N GLY A 532 -44.06 18.60 -12.66
CA GLY A 532 -45.39 18.45 -13.24
C GLY A 532 -45.54 17.63 -14.52
N VAL A 533 -46.82 17.38 -14.81
CA VAL A 533 -47.40 16.63 -15.94
C VAL A 533 -47.97 17.61 -16.98
N ALA A 534 -47.98 17.20 -18.25
CA ALA A 534 -49.05 17.50 -19.21
C ALA A 534 -49.29 16.20 -20.00
N SER A 535 -50.37 15.41 -19.82
CA SER A 535 -51.81 15.59 -20.00
C SER A 535 -52.29 14.88 -21.27
N SER A 536 -53.13 13.84 -21.13
CA SER A 536 -54.40 13.67 -21.84
C SER A 536 -55.07 12.37 -21.39
N ALA A 537 -56.39 12.31 -21.50
CA ALA A 537 -57.31 11.55 -20.67
C ALA A 537 -58.03 10.39 -21.38
N ASN A 538 -58.54 9.49 -20.53
CA ASN A 538 -59.80 8.73 -20.60
C ASN A 538 -60.05 7.67 -21.67
N GLY A 539 -60.56 6.52 -21.20
CA GLY A 539 -61.59 5.77 -21.93
C GLY A 539 -61.75 4.28 -21.61
N ASN A 540 -62.43 3.96 -20.50
CA ASN A 540 -63.33 2.80 -20.28
C ASN A 540 -62.88 1.36 -20.58
N GLY A 541 -62.92 0.52 -19.52
CA GLY A 541 -63.12 -0.91 -19.61
C GLY A 541 -64.41 -1.31 -18.86
N SER A 542 -65.16 -2.27 -19.41
CA SER A 542 -66.40 -2.77 -18.83
C SER A 542 -66.45 -4.30 -18.91
N THR A 543 -66.43 -4.94 -17.73
CA THR A 543 -67.46 -5.91 -17.21
C THR A 543 -67.71 -7.20 -18.02
N VAL A 544 -67.99 -8.40 -17.49
CA VAL A 544 -68.63 -8.89 -16.24
C VAL A 544 -68.57 -10.45 -16.33
N ARG A 545 -68.13 -11.18 -15.28
CA ARG A 545 -68.90 -11.97 -14.29
C ARG A 545 -69.34 -13.40 -14.66
N GLN A 546 -69.26 -14.27 -13.63
CA GLN A 546 -70.19 -15.35 -13.22
C GLN A 546 -70.26 -16.63 -14.08
N ASP A 547 -70.50 -17.85 -13.58
CA ASP A 547 -70.74 -18.42 -12.24
C ASP A 547 -70.54 -19.97 -12.38
N GLU A 548 -69.96 -20.63 -11.38
CA GLU A 548 -70.52 -21.73 -10.57
C GLU A 548 -70.51 -23.20 -11.07
N GLU A 549 -70.12 -24.03 -10.09
CA GLU A 549 -70.64 -25.36 -9.72
C GLU A 549 -70.21 -26.68 -10.42
N THR A 550 -69.46 -27.45 -9.61
CA THR A 550 -69.64 -28.89 -9.25
C THR A 550 -69.32 -30.01 -10.25
N GLY A 551 -68.46 -30.93 -9.78
CA GLY A 551 -68.86 -32.34 -9.66
C GLY A 551 -68.38 -33.36 -10.70
N SER A 552 -67.24 -34.00 -10.39
CA SER A 552 -67.04 -35.47 -10.40
C SER A 552 -66.96 -36.28 -11.72
N LEU A 553 -65.93 -37.15 -11.73
CA LEU A 553 -65.80 -38.46 -12.39
C LEU A 553 -65.46 -38.57 -13.90
N LYS A 554 -64.27 -39.18 -14.11
CA LYS A 554 -63.90 -40.24 -15.06
C LYS A 554 -64.18 -40.05 -16.57
N GLY A 555 -63.08 -40.08 -17.31
CA GLY A 555 -62.86 -41.15 -18.29
C GLY A 555 -62.94 -40.76 -19.78
N VAL A 556 -61.87 -41.17 -20.48
CA VAL A 556 -61.87 -41.71 -21.86
C VAL A 556 -62.25 -40.77 -23.02
N GLY A 557 -61.30 -40.65 -23.96
CA GLY A 557 -61.63 -40.87 -25.38
C GLY A 557 -61.76 -39.64 -26.28
N ALA A 558 -60.79 -39.57 -27.21
CA ALA A 558 -61.01 -39.44 -28.65
C ALA A 558 -61.74 -38.21 -29.24
N SER A 559 -61.00 -37.58 -30.16
CA SER A 559 -61.41 -37.21 -31.52
C SER A 559 -62.17 -35.90 -31.79
N ALA A 560 -61.58 -35.18 -32.74
CA ALA A 560 -62.21 -34.64 -33.96
C ALA A 560 -63.10 -33.39 -33.91
N GLY A 561 -62.73 -32.48 -34.82
CA GLY A 561 -63.63 -31.54 -35.50
C GLY A 561 -63.94 -30.27 -34.72
N GLY A 562 -63.76 -29.07 -35.23
CA GLY A 562 -63.56 -28.64 -36.60
C GLY A 562 -64.31 -27.32 -36.81
N TYR A 563 -63.74 -26.46 -37.66
CA TYR A 563 -64.38 -25.35 -38.37
C TYR A 563 -64.80 -24.15 -37.49
N ASN A 564 -64.75 -22.88 -37.91
CA ASN A 564 -64.37 -22.10 -39.10
C ASN A 564 -64.62 -20.63 -38.64
N ALA A 565 -64.17 -19.52 -39.21
CA ALA A 565 -63.40 -19.14 -40.39
C ALA A 565 -63.26 -17.58 -40.34
N LEU A 566 -62.63 -17.02 -41.38
CA LEU A 566 -62.55 -15.61 -41.83
C LEU A 566 -61.23 -14.92 -41.45
N SER A 567 -60.14 -15.03 -42.24
CA SER A 567 -59.85 -14.58 -43.61
C SER A 567 -59.54 -13.08 -43.74
N ILE A 568 -58.27 -12.74 -44.06
CA ILE A 568 -57.87 -11.77 -45.10
C ILE A 568 -56.53 -12.25 -45.70
N GLN A 569 -56.49 -12.44 -47.03
CA GLN A 569 -55.34 -12.76 -47.91
C GLN A 569 -54.47 -11.51 -48.15
N ASN A 570 -53.17 -11.53 -48.51
CA ASN A 570 -52.58 -12.25 -49.65
C ASN A 570 -51.03 -12.13 -49.71
N THR A 571 -50.33 -13.26 -49.98
CA THR A 571 -49.22 -13.50 -50.97
C THR A 571 -47.84 -12.78 -50.83
N ILE A 572 -46.63 -13.36 -51.00
CA ILE A 572 -46.01 -14.40 -51.89
C ILE A 572 -44.72 -14.97 -51.21
N SER A 573 -44.56 -16.28 -50.93
CA SER A 573 -43.78 -17.37 -51.64
C SER A 573 -42.22 -17.27 -51.56
N VAL A 574 -41.37 -18.28 -51.30
CA VAL A 574 -41.26 -19.69 -51.79
C VAL A 574 -40.27 -20.53 -50.90
N GLU A 575 -40.69 -21.77 -50.56
CA GLU A 575 -40.03 -23.10 -50.32
C GLU A 575 -38.82 -23.34 -49.36
N ASP A 576 -39.05 -24.26 -48.40
CA ASP A 576 -38.07 -25.14 -47.73
C ASP A 576 -37.73 -26.38 -48.59
N PRO A 577 -36.58 -27.05 -48.34
CA PRO A 577 -36.68 -28.44 -47.89
C PRO A 577 -35.71 -28.83 -46.75
N LEU A 578 -36.20 -29.69 -45.85
CA LEU A 578 -35.49 -30.54 -44.87
C LEU A 578 -34.64 -31.65 -45.59
N PRO A 579 -33.86 -32.49 -44.87
CA PRO A 579 -32.73 -32.22 -43.97
C PRO A 579 -31.48 -33.06 -44.37
N ASP A 580 -30.26 -32.61 -44.06
CA ASP A 580 -29.07 -33.47 -44.04
C ASP A 580 -28.18 -33.06 -42.86
N ASP A 581 -28.13 -33.91 -41.82
CA ASP A 581 -27.03 -33.92 -40.84
C ASP A 581 -25.76 -34.42 -41.55
N PRO A 582 -24.57 -33.85 -41.31
CA PRO A 582 -23.86 -34.30 -40.11
C PRO A 582 -22.85 -33.31 -39.47
N VAL A 583 -22.47 -33.68 -38.24
CA VAL A 583 -21.23 -33.33 -37.50
C VAL A 583 -21.29 -32.08 -36.61
N ARG A 584 -21.41 -32.38 -35.30
CA ARG A 584 -21.07 -31.54 -34.15
C ARG A 584 -19.76 -30.77 -34.33
N SER A 585 -19.80 -29.46 -34.09
CA SER A 585 -18.68 -28.71 -33.50
C SER A 585 -19.19 -27.88 -32.32
N GLU A 586 -18.49 -27.95 -31.20
CA GLU A 586 -18.69 -27.10 -30.03
C GLU A 586 -18.27 -25.67 -30.37
N GLY A 587 -19.17 -24.91 -31.02
CA GLY A 587 -18.92 -23.52 -31.44
C GLY A 587 -19.90 -22.49 -30.87
N SER A 588 -20.95 -22.89 -30.14
CA SER A 588 -22.05 -21.97 -29.84
C SER A 588 -22.03 -21.33 -28.45
N MET A 589 -20.91 -21.40 -27.71
CA MET A 589 -20.76 -20.67 -26.43
C MET A 589 -20.08 -19.30 -26.60
N PHE A 590 -19.63 -18.94 -27.81
CA PHE A 590 -18.99 -17.65 -28.11
C PHE A 590 -19.96 -16.58 -28.63
N GLY A 591 -20.94 -16.93 -29.46
CA GLY A 591 -21.89 -15.95 -30.03
C GLY A 591 -22.85 -15.30 -29.03
N LYS A 592 -22.96 -15.82 -27.79
CA LYS A 592 -23.71 -15.19 -26.69
C LYS A 592 -22.87 -14.25 -25.83
N LYS A 593 -21.53 -14.30 -25.92
CA LYS A 593 -20.65 -13.28 -25.32
C LYS A 593 -20.65 -11.98 -26.13
N GLU A 594 -20.81 -12.08 -27.46
CA GLU A 594 -20.81 -10.94 -28.39
C GLU A 594 -21.91 -9.91 -28.13
N THR A 595 -23.10 -10.33 -27.69
CA THR A 595 -24.22 -9.40 -27.45
C THR A 595 -24.13 -8.78 -26.06
N ALA A 596 -23.74 -9.57 -25.05
CA ALA A 596 -23.57 -9.11 -23.68
C ALA A 596 -22.37 -8.15 -23.50
N MET A 597 -21.29 -8.34 -24.27
CA MET A 597 -20.10 -7.50 -24.20
C MET A 597 -20.22 -6.18 -25.00
N ARG A 598 -21.08 -6.16 -26.03
CA ARG A 598 -21.45 -4.94 -26.76
C ARG A 598 -22.41 -4.06 -25.96
N GLU A 599 -23.38 -4.69 -25.30
CA GLU A 599 -24.25 -4.00 -24.35
C GLU A 599 -23.41 -3.45 -23.17
N SER A 600 -22.39 -4.18 -22.68
CA SER A 600 -21.52 -3.68 -21.61
C SER A 600 -20.59 -2.54 -22.03
N GLN A 601 -20.12 -2.46 -23.29
CA GLN A 601 -19.27 -1.35 -23.76
C GLN A 601 -20.06 -0.06 -24.05
N GLU A 602 -21.30 -0.18 -24.56
CA GLU A 602 -22.20 0.97 -24.69
C GLU A 602 -22.81 1.40 -23.34
N GLU A 603 -22.93 0.48 -22.38
CA GLU A 603 -23.22 0.78 -20.98
C GLU A 603 -22.01 1.40 -20.26
N GLU A 604 -20.76 0.99 -20.52
CA GLU A 604 -19.54 1.62 -19.99
C GLU A 604 -19.41 3.10 -20.43
N GLU A 605 -19.79 3.45 -21.67
CA GLU A 605 -19.83 4.85 -22.12
C GLU A 605 -20.94 5.67 -21.44
N LYS A 606 -21.98 5.05 -20.89
CA LYS A 606 -23.05 5.70 -20.11
C LYS A 606 -22.80 5.69 -18.60
N GLU A 607 -22.12 4.67 -18.08
CA GLU A 607 -21.74 4.56 -16.67
C GLU A 607 -20.49 5.40 -16.33
N GLU A 608 -19.60 5.70 -17.30
CA GLU A 608 -18.48 6.65 -17.11
C GLU A 608 -18.95 8.07 -16.74
N GLU A 609 -20.23 8.43 -16.98
CA GLU A 609 -20.82 9.72 -16.59
C GLU A 609 -21.54 9.71 -15.23
N GLU A 610 -21.79 8.55 -14.60
CA GLU A 610 -22.52 8.45 -13.32
C GLU A 610 -21.67 7.76 -12.22
N GLU A 611 -20.49 8.30 -11.92
CA GLU A 611 -19.81 8.00 -10.65
C GLU A 611 -20.77 8.39 -9.50
N PRO A 612 -21.12 7.49 -8.55
CA PRO A 612 -22.08 7.82 -7.50
C PRO A 612 -21.58 9.05 -6.75
N ILE A 613 -22.38 10.12 -6.78
CA ILE A 613 -22.04 11.48 -6.31
C ILE A 613 -21.41 11.47 -4.89
N THR A 614 -21.77 10.49 -4.07
CA THR A 614 -21.28 10.27 -2.70
C THR A 614 -19.81 9.84 -2.62
N ALA A 615 -19.32 9.00 -3.54
CA ALA A 615 -17.94 8.49 -3.54
C ALA A 615 -16.95 9.58 -4.00
N SER A 616 -17.31 10.31 -5.06
CA SER A 616 -16.52 11.45 -5.56
C SER A 616 -16.41 12.56 -4.50
N TYR A 617 -17.52 12.86 -3.80
CA TYR A 617 -17.55 13.82 -2.70
C TYR A 617 -16.63 13.43 -1.54
N ARG A 618 -16.71 12.18 -1.04
CA ARG A 618 -15.84 11.71 0.07
C ARG A 618 -14.35 11.76 -0.30
N GLN A 619 -14.00 11.45 -1.55
CA GLN A 619 -12.60 11.52 -1.99
C GLN A 619 -12.11 12.97 -2.10
N GLY A 620 -12.94 13.89 -2.59
CA GLY A 620 -12.64 15.32 -2.56
C GLY A 620 -12.41 15.85 -1.13
N GLU A 621 -13.21 15.41 -0.16
CA GLU A 621 -12.99 15.73 1.25
C GLU A 621 -11.69 15.14 1.80
N LEU A 622 -11.34 13.89 1.47
CA LEU A 622 -10.06 13.29 1.88
C LEU A 622 -8.84 14.05 1.35
N ILE A 623 -8.89 14.61 0.13
CA ILE A 623 -7.82 15.47 -0.41
C ILE A 623 -7.70 16.77 0.41
N LYS A 624 -8.82 17.39 0.79
CA LYS A 624 -8.80 18.59 1.65
C LYS A 624 -8.21 18.27 3.02
N MET A 625 -8.63 17.15 3.62
CA MET A 625 -8.14 16.69 4.93
C MET A 625 -6.64 16.36 4.88
N MET A 626 -6.17 15.73 3.80
CA MET A 626 -4.76 15.43 3.57
C MET A 626 -3.89 16.69 3.67
N ILE A 627 -4.25 17.76 2.94
CA ILE A 627 -3.51 19.02 2.92
C ILE A 627 -3.60 19.71 4.29
N LEU A 628 -4.81 19.80 4.86
CA LEU A 628 -5.03 20.46 6.14
C LEU A 628 -4.25 19.81 7.28
N PHE A 629 -4.36 18.48 7.43
CA PHE A 629 -3.67 17.76 8.50
C PHE A 629 -2.17 17.70 8.27
N GLY A 630 -1.72 17.61 7.01
CA GLY A 630 -0.30 17.70 6.70
C GLY A 630 0.28 19.01 7.22
N PHE A 631 -0.35 20.14 6.90
CA PHE A 631 0.07 21.45 7.36
C PHE A 631 0.02 21.61 8.88
N LEU A 632 -1.12 21.29 9.48
CA LEU A 632 -1.33 21.49 10.92
C LEU A 632 -0.41 20.61 11.76
N VAL A 633 -0.29 19.33 11.40
CA VAL A 633 0.59 18.40 12.10
C VAL A 633 2.06 18.78 11.91
N GLY A 634 2.44 19.33 10.75
CA GLY A 634 3.79 19.87 10.53
C GLY A 634 4.13 20.98 11.52
N LEU A 635 3.19 21.89 11.79
CA LEU A 635 3.37 22.93 12.82
C LEU A 635 3.46 22.34 14.23
N VAL A 636 2.62 21.35 14.55
CA VAL A 636 2.65 20.66 15.85
C VAL A 636 3.99 19.95 16.07
N ALA A 637 4.49 19.24 15.05
CA ALA A 637 5.79 18.58 15.09
C ALA A 637 6.91 19.58 15.34
N PHE A 638 6.92 20.71 14.62
CA PHE A 638 7.91 21.78 14.80
C PHE A 638 7.93 22.34 16.22
N LEU A 639 6.75 22.63 16.79
CA LEU A 639 6.64 23.17 18.14
C LEU A 639 7.06 22.16 19.21
N TYR A 640 6.67 20.89 19.05
CA TYR A 640 7.03 19.82 19.97
C TYR A 640 8.54 19.56 19.96
N ASP A 641 9.12 19.42 18.75
CA ASP A 641 10.54 19.18 18.57
C ASP A 641 11.39 20.32 19.14
N GLY A 642 11.02 21.58 18.83
CA GLY A 642 11.69 22.75 19.40
C GLY A 642 11.63 22.81 20.93
N ALA A 643 10.52 22.38 21.55
CA ALA A 643 10.42 22.29 23.00
C ALA A 643 11.29 21.17 23.58
N MET A 644 11.35 20.02 22.91
CA MET A 644 12.19 18.88 23.27
C MET A 644 13.67 19.24 23.21
N GLU A 645 14.14 19.77 22.08
CA GLU A 645 15.53 20.21 21.87
C GLU A 645 15.95 21.28 22.89
N LEU A 646 15.07 22.25 23.17
CA LEU A 646 15.33 23.25 24.20
C LEU A 646 15.52 22.61 25.58
N SER A 647 14.67 21.65 25.93
CA SER A 647 14.77 20.94 27.21
C SER A 647 16.06 20.13 27.33
N LEU A 648 16.44 19.40 26.28
CA LEU A 648 17.67 18.60 26.22
C LEU A 648 18.90 19.49 26.30
N LYS A 649 18.93 20.60 25.56
CA LYS A 649 20.03 21.56 25.58
C LYS A 649 20.23 22.20 26.96
N ILE A 650 19.15 22.56 27.65
CA ILE A 650 19.23 23.14 28.99
C ILE A 650 19.85 22.13 29.97
N VAL A 651 19.30 20.91 30.00
CA VAL A 651 19.70 19.88 30.98
C VAL A 651 21.09 19.32 30.66
N TRP A 652 21.36 18.93 29.42
CA TRP A 652 22.55 18.13 29.09
C TRP A 652 23.72 18.92 28.55
N LYS A 653 23.55 20.21 28.23
CA LYS A 653 24.62 21.06 27.69
C LYS A 653 24.85 22.34 28.47
N VAL A 654 23.80 23.11 28.76
CA VAL A 654 23.93 24.42 29.41
C VAL A 654 24.31 24.27 30.89
N ILE A 655 23.61 23.42 31.65
CA ILE A 655 23.89 23.22 33.07
C ILE A 655 25.28 22.55 33.26
N PRO A 656 25.62 21.46 32.57
CA PRO A 656 26.97 20.88 32.61
C PRO A 656 28.07 21.87 32.23
N GLY A 657 27.89 22.66 31.16
CA GLY A 657 28.88 23.68 30.78
C GLY A 657 29.05 24.78 31.83
N TYR A 658 28.03 25.07 32.64
CA TYR A 658 28.16 25.96 33.79
C TYR A 658 28.92 25.30 34.95
N LEU A 659 28.67 24.02 35.22
CA LEU A 659 29.40 23.23 36.22
C LEU A 659 30.89 23.12 35.87
N GLU A 660 31.21 22.90 34.60
CA GLU A 660 32.59 22.87 34.09
C GLU A 660 33.30 24.21 34.32
N ARG A 661 32.67 25.33 33.98
CA ARG A 661 33.25 26.67 34.23
C ARG A 661 33.49 26.97 35.71
N ILE A 662 32.61 26.50 36.60
CA ILE A 662 32.83 26.63 38.05
C ILE A 662 34.00 25.74 38.49
N ALA A 663 34.05 24.52 37.96
CA ALA A 663 35.10 23.55 38.26
C ALA A 663 36.49 24.03 37.78
N GLU A 664 36.59 24.74 36.65
CA GLU A 664 37.82 25.37 36.16
C GLU A 664 38.35 26.46 37.10
N GLN A 665 37.49 27.11 37.88
CA GLN A 665 37.87 28.18 38.80
C GLN A 665 38.37 27.65 40.16
N ALA A 666 38.22 26.35 40.45
CA ALA A 666 38.63 25.72 41.69
C ALA A 666 39.89 24.87 41.49
N GLU A 667 40.83 24.90 42.44
CA GLU A 667 42.14 24.21 42.32
C GLU A 667 42.03 22.71 41.99
N ASP A 668 41.03 22.00 42.52
CA ASP A 668 40.74 20.58 42.24
C ASP A 668 39.39 20.36 41.53
N GLY A 669 38.73 21.42 41.08
CA GLY A 669 37.34 21.35 40.63
C GLY A 669 37.14 20.43 39.42
N LEU A 670 38.02 20.53 38.42
CA LEU A 670 37.94 19.70 37.20
C LEU A 670 38.17 18.21 37.50
N ALA A 671 39.12 17.90 38.39
CA ALA A 671 39.39 16.53 38.82
C ALA A 671 38.21 15.94 39.62
N MET A 672 37.57 16.76 40.47
CA MET A 672 36.38 16.37 41.19
C MET A 672 35.18 16.14 40.25
N LEU A 673 35.00 17.02 39.26
CA LEU A 673 33.94 16.91 38.26
C LEU A 673 34.12 15.69 37.37
N SER A 674 35.35 15.40 36.94
CA SER A 674 35.67 14.17 36.20
C SER A 674 35.35 12.91 37.03
N LYS A 675 35.61 12.94 38.34
CA LYS A 675 35.38 11.79 39.23
C LYS A 675 33.92 11.60 39.62
N TRP A 676 33.15 12.68 39.80
CA TRP A 676 31.79 12.64 40.37
C TRP A 676 30.70 13.18 39.44
N GLY A 677 31.03 13.55 38.20
CA GLY A 677 30.10 14.11 37.22
C GLY A 677 28.88 13.22 36.95
N PHE A 678 29.03 11.90 37.07
CA PHE A 678 27.91 10.95 36.95
C PHE A 678 26.78 11.16 37.99
N LEU A 679 27.07 11.79 39.14
CA LEU A 679 26.04 12.12 40.14
C LEU A 679 25.04 13.13 39.59
N TYR A 680 25.47 14.03 38.70
CA TYR A 680 24.58 14.95 38.01
C TYR A 680 23.61 14.18 37.11
N THR A 681 24.11 13.23 36.30
CA THR A 681 23.31 12.37 35.42
C THR A 681 22.21 11.69 36.22
N ILE A 682 22.55 11.07 37.35
CA ILE A 682 21.59 10.38 38.22
C ILE A 682 20.58 11.37 38.83
N ALA A 683 21.04 12.49 39.37
CA ALA A 683 20.17 13.47 40.01
C ALA A 683 19.20 14.15 39.01
N ALA A 684 19.70 14.54 37.84
CA ALA A 684 18.91 15.15 36.78
C ALA A 684 17.84 14.17 36.24
N SER A 685 18.22 12.92 35.97
CA SER A 685 17.30 11.88 35.54
C SER A 685 16.21 11.61 36.56
N ILE A 686 16.53 11.46 37.85
CA ILE A 686 15.52 11.25 38.90
C ILE A 686 14.58 12.45 39.02
N PHE A 687 15.11 13.68 38.98
CA PHE A 687 14.31 14.89 39.08
C PHE A 687 13.30 15.00 37.93
N LEU A 688 13.75 14.83 36.68
CA LEU A 688 12.90 14.90 35.50
C LEU A 688 11.93 13.73 35.42
N ALA A 689 12.34 12.53 35.82
CA ALA A 689 11.45 11.38 35.93
C ALA A 689 10.35 11.60 36.99
N THR A 690 10.70 12.21 38.12
CA THR A 690 9.72 12.61 39.15
C THR A 690 8.72 13.62 38.58
N ALA A 691 9.17 14.57 37.76
CA ALA A 691 8.32 15.51 37.04
C ALA A 691 7.41 14.82 36.01
N ALA A 692 7.91 13.80 35.31
CA ALA A 692 7.09 12.96 34.43
C ALA A 692 5.97 12.26 35.22
N GLY A 693 6.29 11.63 36.35
CA GLY A 693 5.30 11.00 37.24
C GLY A 693 4.31 12.00 37.86
N ALA A 694 4.75 13.23 38.15
CA ALA A 694 3.87 14.30 38.62
C ALA A 694 2.91 14.75 37.51
N SER A 695 3.39 14.89 36.26
CA SER A 695 2.55 15.24 35.12
C SER A 695 1.42 14.20 34.92
N ILE A 696 1.72 12.92 35.06
CA ILE A 696 0.71 11.84 34.99
C ILE A 696 -0.30 11.98 36.12
N LYS A 697 0.17 12.21 37.37
CA LYS A 697 -0.70 12.35 38.54
C LYS A 697 -1.68 13.52 38.44
N PHE A 698 -1.20 14.66 37.93
CA PHE A 698 -1.96 15.91 37.96
C PHE A 698 -2.71 16.22 36.66
N LEU A 699 -2.19 15.80 35.51
CA LEU A 699 -2.81 16.05 34.20
C LEU A 699 -3.65 14.86 33.71
N GLY A 700 -3.37 13.66 34.21
CA GLY A 700 -4.09 12.43 33.85
C GLY A 700 -3.26 11.46 33.01
N PHE A 701 -3.90 10.39 32.56
CA PHE A 701 -3.25 9.33 31.81
C PHE A 701 -2.90 9.80 30.38
N PRO A 702 -1.62 9.79 29.98
CA PRO A 702 -1.19 10.22 28.66
C PRO A 702 -1.51 9.22 27.53
N GLY A 703 -1.59 7.92 27.83
CA GLY A 703 -1.60 6.86 26.82
C GLY A 703 -0.19 6.41 26.40
N ASP A 704 -0.10 5.37 25.56
CA ASP A 704 1.08 4.97 24.78
C ASP A 704 0.71 4.52 23.35
N LEU A 705 1.70 4.01 22.61
CA LEU A 705 1.48 3.50 21.26
C LEU A 705 0.44 2.35 21.22
N PRO A 706 0.51 1.31 22.07
CA PRO A 706 -0.60 0.36 22.24
C PRO A 706 -1.97 1.03 22.46
N ASP A 707 -2.06 2.04 23.32
CA ASP A 707 -3.32 2.76 23.56
C ASP A 707 -3.82 3.52 22.32
N VAL A 708 -2.91 4.12 21.53
CA VAL A 708 -3.25 4.76 20.26
C VAL A 708 -3.84 3.74 19.30
N VAL A 709 -3.20 2.57 19.15
CA VAL A 709 -3.68 1.47 18.30
C VAL A 709 -5.07 1.02 18.77
N HIS A 710 -5.25 0.85 20.09
CA HIS A 710 -6.54 0.50 20.68
C HIS A 710 -7.61 1.56 20.38
N CYS A 711 -7.31 2.85 20.56
CA CYS A 711 -8.23 3.95 20.30
C CYS A 711 -8.64 4.04 18.82
N VAL A 712 -7.71 3.84 17.88
CA VAL A 712 -8.02 3.83 16.45
C VAL A 712 -9.00 2.70 16.10
N HIS A 713 -8.79 1.51 16.66
CA HIS A 713 -9.67 0.37 16.45
C HIS A 713 -11.05 0.56 17.09
N GLU A 714 -11.09 0.88 18.38
CA GLU A 714 -12.33 0.92 19.16
C GLU A 714 -13.11 2.22 18.98
N LEU A 715 -12.43 3.36 19.06
CA LEU A 715 -13.07 4.67 19.05
C LEU A 715 -13.00 5.32 17.67
N GLY A 716 -12.07 4.92 16.81
CA GLY A 716 -11.79 5.62 15.55
C GLY A 716 -11.01 6.94 15.72
N TYR A 717 -10.72 7.38 16.94
CA TYR A 717 -9.90 8.57 17.21
C TYR A 717 -9.19 8.46 18.56
N VAL A 718 -8.13 9.26 18.74
CA VAL A 718 -7.46 9.39 20.04
C VAL A 718 -8.06 10.57 20.83
N PRO A 719 -8.54 10.37 22.08
CA PRO A 719 -9.18 11.42 22.85
C PRO A 719 -8.26 12.61 23.17
N MET A 720 -8.75 13.83 22.96
CA MET A 720 -7.99 15.06 23.24
C MET A 720 -7.52 15.25 24.69
N ARG A 721 -8.20 14.64 25.65
CA ARG A 721 -7.80 14.67 27.06
C ARG A 721 -6.42 14.06 27.30
N GLN A 722 -5.95 13.19 26.41
CA GLN A 722 -4.65 12.51 26.51
C GLN A 722 -3.51 13.36 25.95
N THR A 723 -3.80 14.38 25.13
CA THR A 723 -2.80 15.18 24.40
C THR A 723 -1.88 15.98 25.33
N LEU A 724 -2.43 16.77 26.25
CA LEU A 724 -1.64 17.60 27.14
C LEU A 724 -0.79 16.75 28.12
N PRO A 725 -1.34 15.71 28.78
CA PRO A 725 -0.52 14.79 29.59
C PRO A 725 0.58 14.11 28.77
N MET A 726 0.29 13.71 27.52
CA MET A 726 1.28 13.10 26.63
C MET A 726 2.45 14.03 26.36
N ILE A 727 2.20 15.29 25.97
CA ILE A 727 3.25 16.28 25.70
C ILE A 727 4.12 16.50 26.94
N CYS A 728 3.52 16.76 28.10
CA CYS A 728 4.29 17.01 29.32
C CYS A 728 5.09 15.79 29.78
N CYS A 729 4.44 14.62 29.83
CA CYS A 729 5.09 13.40 30.31
C CYS A 729 6.23 12.95 29.39
N SER A 730 6.05 13.04 28.07
CA SER A 730 7.07 12.66 27.10
C SER A 730 8.27 13.60 27.11
N LEU A 731 8.07 14.92 27.16
CA LEU A 731 9.17 15.88 27.26
C LEU A 731 10.03 15.60 28.51
N PHE A 732 9.41 15.38 29.67
CA PHE A 732 10.14 15.03 30.89
C PHE A 732 10.81 13.65 30.81
N SER A 733 10.16 12.67 30.19
CA SER A 733 10.69 11.31 30.03
C SER A 733 11.95 11.29 29.16
N ILE A 734 11.92 12.00 28.03
CA ILE A 734 13.04 12.12 27.09
C ILE A 734 14.16 12.95 27.72
N ALA A 735 13.83 14.10 28.31
CA ALA A 735 14.81 14.94 29.00
C ALA A 735 15.47 14.23 30.19
N ALA A 736 14.78 13.29 30.86
CA ALA A 736 15.36 12.47 31.92
C ALA A 736 16.41 11.45 31.42
N GLY A 737 16.66 11.36 30.11
CA GLY A 737 17.54 10.37 29.52
C GLY A 737 16.87 9.02 29.28
N GLY A 738 15.53 8.97 29.33
CA GLY A 738 14.75 7.79 29.01
C GLY A 738 15.17 7.20 27.67
N SER A 739 15.27 5.86 27.59
CA SER A 739 15.59 5.17 26.34
C SER A 739 14.36 5.11 25.42
N LEU A 740 13.82 6.28 25.09
CA LEU A 740 12.60 6.49 24.31
C LEU A 740 12.75 7.73 23.43
N GLY A 741 12.14 7.69 22.25
CA GLY A 741 12.06 8.81 21.31
C GLY A 741 10.71 9.53 21.32
N PRO A 742 10.58 10.58 20.51
CA PRO A 742 9.36 11.38 20.42
C PRO A 742 8.31 10.83 19.45
N GLU A 743 8.52 9.66 18.84
CA GLU A 743 7.67 9.12 17.76
C GLU A 743 6.26 8.78 18.26
N ALA A 744 6.17 8.08 19.39
CA ALA A 744 4.88 7.72 19.98
C ALA A 744 4.09 8.96 20.50
N PRO A 745 4.73 9.94 21.15
CA PRO A 745 4.09 11.22 21.47
C PRO A 745 3.58 11.95 20.24
N LEU A 746 4.42 12.09 19.20
CA LEU A 746 4.04 12.79 17.97
C LEU A 746 2.87 12.10 17.26
N VAL A 747 2.89 10.78 17.13
CA VAL A 747 1.78 10.05 16.51
C VAL A 747 0.49 10.17 17.33
N ALA A 748 0.57 10.10 18.67
CA ALA A 748 -0.59 10.22 19.56
C ALA A 748 -1.23 11.62 19.50
N VAL A 749 -0.40 12.66 19.58
CA VAL A 749 -0.83 14.06 19.49
C VAL A 749 -1.40 14.37 18.10
N SER A 750 -0.77 13.86 17.05
CA SER A 750 -1.25 14.07 15.68
C SER A 750 -2.58 13.36 15.43
N ALA A 751 -2.72 12.13 15.93
CA ALA A 751 -3.96 11.37 15.88
C ALA A 751 -5.10 12.10 16.61
N SER A 752 -4.82 12.62 17.81
CA SER A 752 -5.84 13.30 18.61
C SER A 752 -6.28 14.62 17.97
N VAL A 753 -5.33 15.41 17.46
CA VAL A 753 -5.58 16.66 16.71
C VAL A 753 -6.44 16.43 15.48
N SER A 754 -6.03 15.50 14.61
CA SER A 754 -6.78 15.23 13.38
C SER A 754 -8.15 14.62 13.67
N GLY A 755 -8.24 13.69 14.62
CA GLY A 755 -9.51 13.08 15.05
C GLY A 755 -10.48 14.11 15.62
N TYR A 756 -10.00 15.01 16.50
CA TYR A 756 -10.81 16.08 17.10
C TYR A 756 -11.34 17.06 16.04
N ILE A 757 -10.49 17.53 15.14
CA ILE A 757 -10.92 18.47 14.09
C ILE A 757 -11.92 17.81 13.16
N SER A 758 -11.67 16.56 12.76
CA SER A 758 -12.61 15.79 11.94
C SER A 758 -13.96 15.61 12.62
N MET A 759 -13.97 15.28 13.92
CA MET A 759 -15.18 14.99 14.67
C MET A 759 -15.98 16.24 15.04
N TYR A 760 -15.33 17.27 15.58
CA TYR A 760 -16.03 18.43 16.17
C TYR A 760 -16.23 19.57 15.18
N TYR A 761 -15.24 19.84 14.31
CA TYR A 761 -15.32 20.96 13.38
C TYR A 761 -16.03 20.55 12.08
N PHE A 762 -15.55 19.48 11.43
CA PHE A 762 -16.15 18.99 10.19
C PHE A 762 -17.37 18.08 10.40
N ARG A 763 -17.62 17.62 11.63
CA ARG A 763 -18.76 16.76 12.00
C ARG A 763 -18.86 15.50 11.13
N HIS A 764 -17.71 14.91 10.81
CA HIS A 764 -17.62 13.68 10.04
C HIS A 764 -18.18 12.47 10.79
N ASP A 765 -18.61 11.46 10.03
CA ASP A 765 -18.98 10.14 10.57
C ASP A 765 -17.75 9.41 11.12
N ILE A 766 -17.97 8.43 12.00
CA ILE A 766 -16.89 7.73 12.71
C ILE A 766 -15.90 7.04 11.76
N VAL A 767 -16.38 6.56 10.62
CA VAL A 767 -15.57 5.94 9.58
C VAL A 767 -14.60 6.97 9.00
N MET A 768 -15.07 8.16 8.63
CA MET A 768 -14.23 9.24 8.12
C MET A 768 -13.33 9.82 9.22
N VAL A 769 -13.79 9.92 10.47
CA VAL A 769 -12.96 10.31 11.62
C VAL A 769 -11.78 9.35 11.79
N ARG A 770 -12.00 8.04 11.65
CA ARG A 770 -10.92 7.04 11.67
C ARG A 770 -9.91 7.26 10.55
N LYS A 771 -10.40 7.50 9.33
CA LYS A 771 -9.55 7.83 8.17
C LYS A 771 -8.70 9.08 8.43
N CYS A 772 -9.31 10.15 8.91
CA CYS A 772 -8.63 11.40 9.27
C CYS A 772 -7.61 11.22 10.40
N THR A 773 -7.93 10.42 11.40
CA THR A 773 -7.01 10.09 12.51
C THR A 773 -5.76 9.39 11.97
N ILE A 774 -5.93 8.39 11.09
CA ILE A 774 -4.80 7.68 10.46
C ILE A 774 -3.99 8.62 9.57
N ILE A 775 -4.64 9.49 8.79
CA ILE A 775 -3.95 10.51 7.99
C ILE A 775 -3.09 11.43 8.88
N GLY A 776 -3.62 11.85 10.03
CA GLY A 776 -2.86 12.61 11.03
C GLY A 776 -1.69 11.85 11.64
N MET A 777 -1.89 10.57 11.98
CA MET A 777 -0.82 9.67 12.44
C MET A 777 0.31 9.57 11.42
N SER A 778 -0.04 9.32 10.15
CA SER A 778 0.90 9.23 9.03
C SER A 778 1.68 10.52 8.83
N ALA A 779 1.02 11.68 8.96
CA ALA A 779 1.67 12.98 8.88
C ALA A 779 2.75 13.15 9.96
N GLY A 780 2.40 12.91 11.22
CA GLY A 780 3.32 13.07 12.36
C GLY A 780 4.53 12.14 12.29
N LEU A 781 4.32 10.88 11.92
CA LEU A 781 5.41 9.91 11.75
C LEU A 781 6.29 10.24 10.54
N SER A 782 5.73 10.74 9.44
CA SER A 782 6.50 11.13 8.26
C SER A 782 7.43 12.30 8.55
N ALA A 783 6.94 13.33 9.27
CA ALA A 783 7.76 14.46 9.68
C ALA A 783 8.90 14.03 10.59
N PHE A 784 8.59 13.22 11.61
CA PHE A 784 9.60 12.78 12.57
C PHE A 784 10.68 11.90 11.92
N PHE A 785 10.28 10.86 11.19
CA PHE A 785 11.26 9.99 10.53
C PHE A 785 12.03 10.69 9.42
N GLY A 786 11.59 11.84 8.92
CA GLY A 786 12.16 12.45 7.72
C GLY A 786 11.90 11.66 6.43
N VAL A 787 11.05 10.62 6.49
CA VAL A 787 10.81 9.68 5.39
C VAL A 787 9.31 9.55 5.13
N GLN A 788 8.84 10.20 4.07
CA GLN A 788 7.42 10.29 3.71
C GLN A 788 6.74 8.91 3.56
N LEU A 789 7.27 8.04 2.69
CA LEU A 789 6.67 6.73 2.43
C LEU A 789 6.75 5.82 3.67
N GLY A 790 7.89 5.84 4.36
CA GLY A 790 8.15 5.05 5.55
C GLY A 790 7.22 5.40 6.71
N GLY A 791 7.08 6.69 7.06
CA GLY A 791 6.22 7.12 8.16
C GLY A 791 4.73 6.86 7.90
N ALA A 792 4.28 7.06 6.67
CA ALA A 792 2.89 6.77 6.31
C ALA A 792 2.57 5.27 6.34
N LEU A 793 3.42 4.42 5.74
CA LEU A 793 3.26 2.96 5.82
C LEU A 793 3.36 2.46 7.26
N PHE A 794 4.22 3.05 8.10
CA PHE A 794 4.33 2.68 9.51
C PHE A 794 2.99 2.84 10.23
N ALA A 795 2.33 4.00 10.04
CA ALA A 795 1.02 4.28 10.65
C ALA A 795 -0.05 3.27 10.21
N LEU A 796 0.03 2.78 8.98
CA LEU A 796 -0.91 1.80 8.42
C LEU A 796 -0.62 0.37 8.88
N GLU A 797 0.66 0.00 9.03
CA GLU A 797 1.10 -1.34 9.44
C GLU A 797 0.96 -1.56 10.95
N VAL A 798 1.30 -0.55 11.77
CA VAL A 798 1.36 -0.72 13.23
C VAL A 798 0.01 -1.09 13.86
N LEU A 799 -1.09 -0.86 13.16
CA LEU A 799 -2.45 -1.18 13.61
C LEU A 799 -2.75 -2.68 13.59
N HIS A 800 -2.00 -3.47 12.82
CA HIS A 800 -2.28 -4.88 12.56
C HIS A 800 -1.06 -5.75 12.77
N THR A 801 -1.31 -7.04 12.95
CA THR A 801 -0.24 -8.05 13.17
C THR A 801 0.47 -8.44 11.89
N MET A 802 -0.23 -8.35 10.75
CA MET A 802 0.18 -8.69 9.39
C MET A 802 -0.62 -7.85 8.37
N GLY A 803 0.07 -7.10 7.51
CA GLY A 803 -0.55 -6.24 6.48
C GLY A 803 -1.23 -4.98 7.04
N MET A 804 -1.96 -4.24 6.20
CA MET A 804 -2.50 -2.89 6.52
C MET A 804 -4.00 -2.74 6.24
N GLN A 805 -4.92 -2.88 7.21
CA GLN A 805 -6.38 -2.87 6.91
C GLN A 805 -6.91 -1.57 6.32
N PHE A 806 -6.37 -0.42 6.72
CA PHE A 806 -6.84 0.90 6.31
C PHE A 806 -6.08 1.44 5.08
N PHE A 807 -5.79 0.56 4.13
CA PHE A 807 -5.10 0.92 2.90
C PHE A 807 -5.95 1.83 1.99
N ASP A 808 -7.25 1.97 2.25
CA ASP A 808 -8.15 2.96 1.64
C ASP A 808 -7.67 4.41 1.85
N VAL A 809 -6.93 4.67 2.92
CA VAL A 809 -6.34 5.98 3.17
C VAL A 809 -4.89 6.11 2.74
N ALA A 810 -4.25 5.08 2.17
CA ALA A 810 -2.81 5.08 1.92
C ALA A 810 -2.33 6.27 1.05
N VAL A 811 -3.05 6.57 -0.04
CA VAL A 811 -2.72 7.69 -0.94
C VAL A 811 -2.76 9.03 -0.19
N TYR A 812 -3.78 9.22 0.64
CA TYR A 812 -3.98 10.44 1.42
C TYR A 812 -3.01 10.52 2.61
N ALA A 813 -2.72 9.39 3.26
CA ALA A 813 -1.75 9.28 4.35
C ALA A 813 -0.34 9.68 3.88
N ILE A 814 0.09 9.13 2.74
CA ILE A 814 1.40 9.43 2.13
C ILE A 814 1.45 10.88 1.65
N GLY A 815 0.39 11.38 1.01
CA GLY A 815 0.33 12.78 0.61
C GLY A 815 0.35 13.75 1.79
N SER A 816 -0.34 13.42 2.88
CA SER A 816 -0.34 14.23 4.11
C SER A 816 1.03 14.21 4.78
N GLY A 817 1.71 13.06 4.77
CA GLY A 817 3.11 12.93 5.16
C GLY A 817 4.05 13.84 4.38
N GLY A 818 3.86 13.96 3.06
CA GLY A 818 4.67 14.84 2.20
C GLY A 818 4.47 16.32 2.52
N VAL A 819 3.21 16.75 2.67
CA VAL A 819 2.87 18.12 3.08
C VAL A 819 3.43 18.42 4.48
N CYS A 820 3.27 17.48 5.41
CA CYS A 820 3.77 17.62 6.78
C CYS A 820 5.28 17.78 6.83
N LEU A 821 6.00 16.94 6.09
CA LEU A 821 7.45 16.98 6.02
C LEU A 821 7.95 18.29 5.38
N ALA A 822 7.30 18.76 4.31
CA ALA A 822 7.60 20.06 3.70
C ALA A 822 7.42 21.23 4.67
N VAL A 823 6.35 21.24 5.47
CA VAL A 823 6.11 22.28 6.48
C VAL A 823 7.12 22.18 7.62
N TYR A 824 7.31 20.99 8.19
CA TYR A 824 8.20 20.76 9.33
C TYR A 824 9.65 21.14 8.99
N ARG A 825 10.23 20.55 7.94
CA ARG A 825 11.61 20.81 7.52
C ARG A 825 11.78 22.24 6.98
N GLY A 826 10.77 22.77 6.28
CA GLY A 826 10.77 24.14 5.79
C GLY A 826 10.82 25.19 6.92
N LEU A 827 10.18 24.92 8.06
CA LEU A 827 10.25 25.80 9.24
C LEU A 827 11.57 25.66 10.00
N GLN A 828 12.18 24.47 10.03
CA GLN A 828 13.50 24.26 10.63
C GLN A 828 14.64 24.79 9.76
N GLY A 829 14.44 24.91 8.45
CA GLY A 829 15.50 25.20 7.49
C GLY A 829 16.43 24.01 7.29
N GLU A 830 15.93 22.79 7.47
CA GLU A 830 16.69 21.54 7.28
C GLU A 830 16.41 20.91 5.92
N GLU A 831 17.43 20.22 5.40
CA GLU A 831 17.37 19.46 4.16
C GLU A 831 16.78 18.06 4.39
N PHE A 832 16.40 17.40 3.30
CA PHE A 832 15.85 16.06 3.23
C PHE A 832 16.95 15.12 2.75
N GLY A 833 17.23 14.07 3.52
CA GLY A 833 18.19 13.07 3.08
C GLY A 833 18.71 12.20 4.22
N GLN A 834 19.85 11.58 3.95
CA GLN A 834 20.57 10.74 4.91
C GLN A 834 21.02 11.53 6.14
N ILE A 835 20.91 10.91 7.32
CA ILE A 835 21.38 11.45 8.59
C ILE A 835 22.53 10.64 9.19
N TRP A 836 22.67 9.38 8.80
CA TRP A 836 23.74 8.50 9.29
C TRP A 836 24.83 8.34 8.23
N PRO A 837 26.09 8.69 8.56
CA PRO A 837 27.20 8.67 7.61
C PRO A 837 27.79 7.26 7.47
N PHE A 838 27.01 6.31 6.98
CA PHE A 838 27.54 5.00 6.63
C PHE A 838 28.35 5.10 5.32
N PRO A 839 29.50 4.40 5.20
CA PRO A 839 30.18 4.25 3.92
C PRO A 839 29.23 3.65 2.88
N GLU A 840 29.32 4.10 1.63
CA GLU A 840 28.57 3.53 0.53
C GLU A 840 28.81 2.03 0.43
N SER A 841 27.71 1.28 0.45
CA SER A 841 27.73 -0.17 0.27
C SER A 841 27.81 -0.49 -1.23
N PRO A 842 28.55 -1.55 -1.60
CA PRO A 842 28.51 -2.05 -2.97
C PRO A 842 27.09 -2.43 -3.36
N LEU A 843 26.87 -2.63 -4.66
CA LEU A 843 25.62 -3.20 -5.16
C LEU A 843 25.41 -4.57 -4.50
N SER A 844 24.16 -4.84 -4.11
CA SER A 844 23.87 -6.07 -3.36
C SER A 844 23.83 -7.26 -4.28
N SER A 845 24.24 -8.44 -3.79
CA SER A 845 24.20 -9.69 -4.56
C SER A 845 23.13 -10.65 -4.03
N ALA A 846 22.75 -11.66 -4.82
CA ALA A 846 21.75 -12.66 -4.44
C ALA A 846 22.05 -13.33 -3.08
N THR A 847 23.32 -13.51 -2.75
CA THR A 847 23.77 -14.06 -1.47
C THR A 847 23.48 -13.12 -0.30
N GLU A 848 23.57 -11.80 -0.50
CA GLU A 848 23.24 -10.80 0.52
C GLU A 848 21.75 -10.75 0.83
N VAL A 849 20.88 -11.00 -0.15
CA VAL A 849 19.43 -11.10 0.09
C VAL A 849 19.12 -12.31 0.99
N ILE A 850 19.77 -13.45 0.74
CA ILE A 850 19.66 -14.65 1.58
C ILE A 850 20.24 -14.37 2.98
N LEU A 851 21.40 -13.71 3.05
CA LEU A 851 22.00 -13.31 4.33
C LEU A 851 21.07 -12.39 5.13
N GLY A 852 20.43 -11.43 4.47
CA GLY A 852 19.41 -10.56 5.07
C GLY A 852 18.30 -11.37 5.73
N ALA A 853 17.74 -12.37 5.04
CA ALA A 853 16.72 -13.26 5.61
C ALA A 853 17.22 -14.03 6.85
N VAL A 854 18.45 -14.53 6.83
CA VAL A 854 19.06 -15.23 7.98
C VAL A 854 19.24 -14.29 9.17
N VAL A 855 19.81 -13.10 8.94
CA VAL A 855 20.00 -12.06 9.97
C VAL A 855 18.66 -11.61 10.54
N GLY A 856 17.64 -11.45 9.69
CA GLY A 856 16.29 -11.13 10.10
C GLY A 856 15.67 -12.18 11.01
N ALA A 857 15.84 -13.47 10.68
CA ALA A 857 15.38 -14.57 11.54
C ALA A 857 16.08 -14.56 12.91
N MET A 858 17.40 -14.28 12.95
CA MET A 858 18.14 -14.10 14.20
C MET A 858 17.60 -12.93 15.03
N ALA A 859 17.38 -11.78 14.39
CA ALA A 859 16.82 -10.59 15.03
C ALA A 859 15.41 -10.85 15.58
N GLY A 860 14.59 -11.63 14.87
CA GLY A 860 13.30 -12.12 15.36
C GLY A 860 13.43 -12.98 16.62
N GLY A 861 14.43 -13.86 16.68
CA GLY A 861 14.77 -14.63 17.88
C GLY A 861 15.14 -13.73 19.08
N VAL A 862 15.95 -12.69 18.84
CA VAL A 862 16.27 -11.67 19.86
C VAL A 862 15.03 -10.91 20.30
N GLY A 863 14.14 -10.53 19.38
CA GLY A 863 12.87 -9.87 19.70
C GLY A 863 11.96 -10.73 20.59
N ILE A 864 11.89 -12.04 20.36
CA ILE A 864 11.16 -12.97 21.23
C ILE A 864 11.79 -13.02 22.63
N ALA A 865 13.12 -13.06 22.73
CA ALA A 865 13.82 -13.02 24.02
C ALA A 865 13.56 -11.69 24.75
N PHE A 866 13.64 -10.56 24.03
CA PHE A 866 13.37 -9.23 24.55
C PHE A 866 11.95 -9.13 25.13
N ARG A 867 10.93 -9.62 24.41
CA ARG A 867 9.55 -9.65 24.92
C ARG A 867 9.43 -10.39 26.26
N ARG A 868 10.11 -11.54 26.41
CA ARG A 868 10.09 -12.31 27.67
C ARG A 868 10.72 -11.52 28.82
N VAL A 869 11.83 -10.85 28.57
CA VAL A 869 12.49 -9.98 29.57
C VAL A 869 11.60 -8.79 29.92
N PHE A 870 11.05 -8.12 28.90
CA PHE A 870 10.14 -6.99 29.05
C PHE A 870 8.93 -7.33 29.94
N ARG A 871 8.32 -8.50 29.74
CA ARG A 871 7.20 -8.98 30.55
C ARG A 871 7.63 -9.28 32.00
N LYS A 872 8.76 -9.96 32.20
CA LYS A 872 9.28 -10.24 33.56
C LYS A 872 9.57 -8.97 34.36
N ILE A 873 10.09 -7.93 33.71
CA ILE A 873 10.32 -6.63 34.36
C ILE A 873 8.98 -6.02 34.78
N GLY A 874 7.97 -6.04 33.88
CA GLY A 874 6.61 -5.57 34.22
C GLY A 874 5.95 -6.36 35.36
N GLU A 875 6.08 -7.70 35.36
CA GLU A 875 5.64 -8.56 36.46
C GLU A 875 6.34 -8.18 37.78
N GLY A 876 7.64 -7.91 37.75
CA GLY A 876 8.41 -7.45 38.90
C GLY A 876 7.95 -6.11 39.46
N VAL A 877 7.69 -5.12 38.59
CA VAL A 877 7.11 -3.83 38.97
C VAL A 877 5.73 -4.02 39.62
N SER A 878 4.92 -4.94 39.07
CA SER A 878 3.59 -5.25 39.62
C SER A 878 3.64 -5.89 41.01
N ILE A 879 4.62 -6.76 41.28
CA ILE A 879 4.79 -7.42 42.59
C ILE A 879 5.15 -6.41 43.68
N LEU A 880 5.88 -5.33 43.35
CA LEU A 880 6.29 -4.28 44.29
C LEU A 880 5.13 -3.39 44.78
N GLY A 881 3.87 -3.72 44.45
CA GLY A 881 2.71 -2.90 44.83
C GLY A 881 2.60 -1.59 44.06
N LEU A 882 3.46 -1.40 43.05
CA LEU A 882 3.43 -0.31 42.06
C LEU A 882 2.68 -0.76 40.79
N GLY A 883 1.73 -1.69 40.93
CA GLY A 883 1.04 -2.39 39.84
C GLY A 883 0.30 -1.49 38.87
N HIS A 884 -0.03 -2.08 37.70
CA HIS A 884 -0.61 -1.53 36.46
C HIS A 884 -0.93 -0.03 36.50
N PHE A 885 -0.34 0.71 35.56
CA PHE A 885 -0.29 2.18 35.50
C PHE A 885 -1.65 2.91 35.71
N GLU A 886 -2.78 2.26 35.40
CA GLU A 886 -4.13 2.79 35.64
C GLU A 886 -4.57 2.75 37.12
N ASP A 887 -3.99 1.85 37.92
CA ASP A 887 -4.31 1.60 39.33
C ASP A 887 -3.19 2.03 40.30
N THR A 888 -2.05 2.51 39.79
CA THR A 888 -0.91 2.87 40.64
C THR A 888 -1.22 4.08 41.51
N LYS A 889 -1.25 3.91 42.83
CA LYS A 889 -1.48 5.01 43.80
C LYS A 889 -0.37 6.07 43.83
N SER A 890 0.77 5.84 43.16
CA SER A 890 1.94 6.73 43.19
C SER A 890 2.80 6.69 41.91
N PRO A 891 2.33 7.23 40.77
CA PRO A 891 3.10 7.30 39.52
C PRO A 891 4.43 8.06 39.67
N ILE A 892 4.51 8.99 40.62
CA ILE A 892 5.72 9.76 40.96
C ILE A 892 6.87 8.82 41.40
N ILE A 893 6.59 7.87 42.30
CA ILE A 893 7.61 6.97 42.84
C ILE A 893 8.08 6.01 41.75
N LEU A 894 7.13 5.50 40.96
CA LEU A 894 7.43 4.58 39.87
C LEU A 894 8.37 5.23 38.83
N CYS A 895 8.03 6.45 38.37
CA CYS A 895 8.91 7.17 37.45
C CYS A 895 10.25 7.51 38.11
N ALA A 896 10.31 7.93 39.37
CA ALA A 896 11.58 8.22 40.05
C ALA A 896 12.52 7.00 40.12
N LEU A 897 11.97 5.81 40.41
CA LEU A 897 12.71 4.55 40.37
C LEU A 897 13.16 4.19 38.95
N GLY A 898 12.32 4.46 37.95
CA GLY A 898 12.68 4.35 36.54
C GLY A 898 13.86 5.25 36.16
N GLY A 899 13.82 6.52 36.57
CA GLY A 899 14.91 7.47 36.35
C GLY A 899 16.22 7.04 37.01
N LEU A 900 16.16 6.46 38.21
CA LEU A 900 17.33 5.85 38.85
C LEU A 900 17.85 4.65 38.06
N CYS A 901 16.98 3.75 37.59
CA CYS A 901 17.38 2.57 36.83
C CYS A 901 18.01 2.94 35.49
N VAL A 902 17.39 3.85 34.73
CA VAL A 902 17.87 4.30 33.42
C VAL A 902 19.19 5.05 33.56
N SER A 903 19.31 5.97 34.51
CA SER A 903 20.58 6.67 34.75
C SER A 903 21.68 5.75 35.26
N ALA A 904 21.37 4.73 36.09
CA ALA A 904 22.35 3.73 36.48
C ALA A 904 22.86 2.94 35.26
N LEU A 905 21.97 2.48 34.37
CA LEU A 905 22.38 1.82 33.12
C LEU A 905 23.16 2.76 32.20
N GLY A 906 22.75 4.02 32.10
CA GLY A 906 23.45 5.05 31.32
C GLY A 906 24.84 5.38 31.84
N VAL A 907 25.03 5.45 33.16
CA VAL A 907 26.37 5.66 33.74
C VAL A 907 27.30 4.46 33.48
N LEU A 908 26.74 3.26 33.40
CA LEU A 908 27.51 2.05 33.06
C LEU A 908 27.79 1.94 31.55
N VAL A 909 26.80 2.23 30.71
CA VAL A 909 26.86 2.16 29.25
C VAL A 909 26.16 3.41 28.69
N PRO A 910 26.87 4.53 28.48
CA PRO A 910 26.26 5.82 28.14
C PRO A 910 25.36 5.81 26.89
N PRO A 911 25.72 5.12 25.80
CA PRO A 911 24.84 5.08 24.61
C PRO A 911 23.52 4.32 24.79
N SER A 912 23.31 3.71 25.97
CA SER A 912 22.01 3.17 26.34
C SER A 912 20.96 4.25 26.67
N MET A 913 21.37 5.49 26.99
CA MET A 913 20.46 6.62 27.22
C MET A 913 19.84 7.12 25.91
N PHE A 914 18.72 7.86 26.00
CA PHE A 914 18.04 8.51 24.86
C PHE A 914 17.59 7.55 23.75
N TRP A 915 17.12 8.09 22.63
CA TRP A 915 16.47 7.28 21.62
C TRP A 915 17.41 6.59 20.63
N GLY A 916 18.67 7.00 20.49
CA GLY A 916 19.61 6.25 19.65
C GLY A 916 19.92 6.89 18.29
N GLU A 917 19.29 8.00 17.91
CA GLU A 917 19.53 8.63 16.60
C GLU A 917 21.00 9.06 16.42
N PHE A 918 21.54 9.79 17.39
CA PHE A 918 22.95 10.21 17.39
C PHE A 918 23.88 9.03 17.71
N GLU A 919 23.41 8.08 18.52
CA GLU A 919 24.17 6.90 18.89
C GLU A 919 24.38 5.95 17.69
N ILE A 920 23.42 5.84 16.77
CA ILE A 920 23.62 5.12 15.50
C ILE A 920 24.70 5.79 14.65
N ALA A 921 24.77 7.12 14.66
CA ALA A 921 25.85 7.82 13.96
C ALA A 921 27.23 7.48 14.55
N SER A 922 27.34 7.24 15.87
CA SER A 922 28.57 6.75 16.50
C SER A 922 28.90 5.29 16.15
N ILE A 923 27.90 4.48 15.77
CA ILE A 923 28.11 3.15 15.19
C ILE A 923 28.66 3.26 13.77
N ALA A 924 28.23 4.25 12.99
CA ALA A 924 28.73 4.51 11.65
C ALA A 924 30.17 5.06 11.68
N GLU A 925 30.41 6.08 12.52
CA GLU A 925 31.68 6.77 12.76
C GLU A 925 32.12 6.64 14.23
N PRO A 926 32.87 5.58 14.60
CA PRO A 926 33.38 5.41 15.96
C PRO A 926 34.26 6.60 16.39
N GLY A 927 34.07 7.07 17.63
CA GLY A 927 34.83 8.21 18.17
C GLY A 927 34.11 9.56 18.14
N LYS A 928 32.89 9.64 17.59
CA LYS A 928 32.08 10.86 17.57
C LYS A 928 31.44 11.13 18.93
N ASP A 929 31.57 12.36 19.43
CA ASP A 929 30.94 12.78 20.69
C ASP A 929 29.40 12.79 20.59
N LEU A 930 28.74 12.38 21.66
CA LEU A 930 27.27 12.32 21.72
C LEU A 930 26.71 13.62 22.33
N PRO A 931 25.81 14.34 21.63
CA PRO A 931 25.47 15.72 21.99
C PRO A 931 24.66 15.87 23.30
N HIS A 932 23.96 14.81 23.73
CA HIS A 932 23.07 14.84 24.88
C HIS A 932 23.56 14.01 26.08
N ILE A 933 24.76 13.43 25.99
CA ILE A 933 25.32 12.60 27.06
C ILE A 933 26.42 13.38 27.78
N TRP A 934 26.28 13.47 29.10
CA TRP A 934 27.31 14.04 29.96
C TRP A 934 27.40 13.28 31.30
N PRO A 935 28.61 12.94 31.77
CA PRO A 935 29.91 13.11 31.10
C PRO A 935 30.10 12.19 29.88
N GLN A 936 31.00 12.52 28.96
CA GLN A 936 31.27 11.79 27.69
C GLN A 936 31.96 10.41 27.88
N GLY A 937 31.87 9.81 29.07
CA GLY A 937 32.50 8.53 29.40
C GLY A 937 31.76 7.81 30.52
N GLY A 938 31.72 6.47 30.44
CA GLY A 938 31.14 5.62 31.48
C GLY A 938 32.11 5.34 32.63
N VAL A 939 31.61 4.76 33.73
CA VAL A 939 32.42 4.40 34.91
C VAL A 939 33.35 3.20 34.67
N PHE A 940 33.08 2.39 33.63
CA PHE A 940 33.94 1.26 33.23
C PHE A 940 35.03 1.69 32.23
N TYR A 941 36.29 1.38 32.56
CA TYR A 941 37.46 1.52 31.68
C TYR A 941 37.24 0.79 30.34
N GLY A 942 37.47 1.49 29.22
CA GLY A 942 37.33 0.95 27.86
C GLY A 942 36.10 1.43 27.08
N LEU A 943 35.14 2.11 27.74
CA LEU A 943 34.02 2.81 27.09
C LEU A 943 34.33 4.31 26.86
N GLU A 944 35.57 4.73 27.07
CA GLU A 944 36.02 6.11 26.93
C GLU A 944 36.04 6.51 25.44
N ARG A 945 35.30 7.57 25.08
CA ARG A 945 35.21 8.15 23.73
C ARG A 945 34.59 7.27 22.62
N TYR A 946 33.77 6.28 22.96
CA TYR A 946 32.96 5.55 21.98
C TYR A 946 33.74 4.83 20.85
N GLN A 947 35.01 4.50 21.09
CA GLN A 947 35.84 3.72 20.17
C GLN A 947 35.71 2.22 20.49
N TRP A 948 34.55 1.64 20.17
CA TRP A 948 34.32 0.21 20.39
C TRP A 948 35.00 -0.60 19.30
N GLU A 949 36.27 -0.95 19.48
CA GLU A 949 36.99 -1.76 18.49
C GLU A 949 36.61 -3.25 18.53
N SER A 950 35.92 -3.72 19.58
CA SER A 950 35.62 -5.14 19.78
C SER A 950 34.13 -5.49 19.69
N GLY A 951 33.82 -6.55 18.94
CA GLY A 951 32.48 -7.13 18.80
C GLY A 951 31.66 -7.32 20.08
N PRO A 952 32.25 -7.88 21.16
CA PRO A 952 31.55 -8.08 22.43
C PRO A 952 31.03 -6.79 23.07
N MET A 953 31.68 -5.64 22.83
CA MET A 953 31.20 -4.36 23.34
C MET A 953 29.91 -3.93 22.64
N TYR A 954 29.83 -4.06 21.32
CA TYR A 954 28.59 -3.80 20.58
C TYR A 954 27.44 -4.73 21.02
N LEU A 955 27.75 -6.01 21.29
CA LEU A 955 26.76 -6.95 21.84
C LEU A 955 26.25 -6.47 23.21
N LEU A 956 27.16 -6.05 24.10
CA LEU A 956 26.81 -5.52 25.42
C LEU A 956 25.94 -4.25 25.29
N VAL A 957 26.32 -3.31 24.43
CA VAL A 957 25.56 -2.07 24.17
C VAL A 957 24.15 -2.38 23.71
N GLY A 958 23.97 -3.28 22.74
CA GLY A 958 22.65 -3.71 22.28
C GLY A 958 21.80 -4.35 23.39
N LEU A 959 22.38 -5.23 24.20
CA LEU A 959 21.69 -5.87 25.33
C LEU A 959 21.27 -4.88 26.41
N VAL A 960 22.17 -3.96 26.79
CA VAL A 960 21.88 -2.93 27.78
C VAL A 960 20.85 -1.93 27.25
N LYS A 961 20.87 -1.61 25.95
CA LYS A 961 19.83 -0.78 25.33
C LYS A 961 18.45 -1.43 25.45
N LEU A 962 18.33 -2.71 25.12
CA LEU A 962 17.06 -3.43 25.27
C LEU A 962 16.58 -3.42 26.73
N LEU A 963 17.48 -3.62 27.68
CA LEU A 963 17.15 -3.53 29.11
C LEU A 963 16.69 -2.11 29.50
N ALA A 964 17.37 -1.08 29.01
CA ALA A 964 17.02 0.32 29.26
C ALA A 964 15.63 0.65 28.71
N ILE A 965 15.27 0.18 27.49
CA ILE A 965 13.92 0.33 26.93
C ILE A 965 12.89 -0.31 27.87
N ALA A 966 13.12 -1.54 28.31
CA ALA A 966 12.19 -2.25 29.19
C ALA A 966 11.99 -1.54 30.53
N CYS A 967 13.08 -1.11 31.18
CA CYS A 967 13.02 -0.34 32.43
C CYS A 967 12.29 1.00 32.23
N THR A 968 12.56 1.70 31.12
CA THR A 968 11.97 3.02 30.85
C THR A 968 10.44 2.91 30.70
N VAL A 969 9.98 2.03 29.79
CA VAL A 969 8.53 1.86 29.52
C VAL A 969 7.79 1.33 30.74
N GLN A 970 8.31 0.30 31.41
CA GLN A 970 7.63 -0.31 32.56
C GLN A 970 7.61 0.58 33.80
N SER A 971 8.51 1.57 33.87
CA SER A 971 8.51 2.58 34.94
C SER A 971 7.61 3.78 34.64
N GLY A 972 6.83 3.71 33.57
CA GLY A 972 5.77 4.69 33.31
C GLY A 972 6.17 5.91 32.49
N PHE A 973 7.39 5.93 31.94
CA PHE A 973 7.82 6.98 31.01
C PHE A 973 7.05 6.85 29.70
N ARG A 974 6.88 7.97 29.00
CA ARG A 974 6.17 8.01 27.72
C ARG A 974 7.08 8.48 26.60
N GLY A 975 7.01 7.76 25.48
CA GLY A 975 7.90 7.93 24.34
C GLY A 975 7.85 6.69 23.44
N GLY A 976 8.39 6.80 22.23
CA GLY A 976 8.51 5.72 21.27
C GLY A 976 9.76 4.87 21.52
N PHE A 977 9.73 3.61 21.08
CA PHE A 977 10.84 2.66 21.23
C PHE A 977 11.44 2.26 19.87
N ILE A 978 11.11 2.97 18.79
CA ILE A 978 11.50 2.61 17.42
C ILE A 978 12.99 2.86 17.20
N PHE A 979 13.47 4.11 17.33
CA PHE A 979 14.92 4.38 17.24
C PHE A 979 15.74 3.60 18.28
N PRO A 980 15.28 3.39 19.53
CA PRO A 980 16.01 2.55 20.49
C PRO A 980 16.21 1.12 19.99
N LEU A 981 15.20 0.55 19.32
CA LEU A 981 15.31 -0.78 18.69
C LEU A 981 16.21 -0.74 17.46
N PHE A 982 16.18 0.32 16.65
CA PHE A 982 17.12 0.49 15.54
C PHE A 982 18.56 0.54 16.03
N PHE A 983 18.84 1.30 17.10
CA PHE A 983 20.18 1.38 17.68
C PHE A 983 20.63 0.04 18.28
N ALA A 984 19.75 -0.64 19.02
CA ALA A 984 20.06 -1.97 19.55
C ALA A 984 20.37 -2.96 18.42
N GLY A 985 19.56 -2.95 17.35
CA GLY A 985 19.76 -3.79 16.19
C GLY A 985 21.03 -3.46 15.41
N ALA A 986 21.33 -2.18 15.19
CA ALA A 986 22.57 -1.74 14.57
C ALA A 986 23.80 -2.18 15.39
N SER A 987 23.71 -2.11 16.72
CA SER A 987 24.74 -2.63 17.63
C SER A 987 24.94 -4.14 17.45
N PHE A 988 23.86 -4.93 17.41
CA PHE A 988 23.96 -6.37 17.13
C PHE A 988 24.51 -6.67 15.73
N GLY A 989 24.18 -5.85 14.73
CA GLY A 989 24.73 -5.96 13.37
C GLY A 989 26.25 -5.73 13.34
N ARG A 990 26.77 -4.70 14.03
CA ARG A 990 28.22 -4.51 14.21
C ARG A 990 28.87 -5.65 14.98
N ALA A 991 28.22 -6.15 16.02
CA ALA A 991 28.73 -7.30 16.76
C ALA A 991 28.83 -8.52 15.86
N LEU A 992 27.83 -8.76 15.00
CA LEU A 992 27.85 -9.87 14.05
C LEU A 992 28.96 -9.72 13.01
N LEU A 993 29.22 -8.50 12.54
CA LEU A 993 30.30 -8.22 11.58
C LEU A 993 31.68 -8.68 12.12
N SER A 994 31.98 -8.37 13.37
CA SER A 994 33.26 -8.80 13.97
C SER A 994 33.39 -10.33 14.06
N ILE A 995 32.27 -11.05 14.28
CA ILE A 995 32.27 -12.51 14.32
C ILE A 995 32.45 -13.09 12.91
N THR A 996 31.85 -12.47 11.90
CA THR A 996 31.99 -12.92 10.51
C THR A 996 33.41 -12.72 10.00
N ASP A 997 34.05 -11.60 10.33
CA ASP A 997 35.44 -11.32 9.94
C ASP A 997 36.44 -12.27 10.62
N ASP A 998 36.20 -12.63 11.90
CA ASP A 998 37.09 -13.47 12.69
C ASP A 998 36.91 -14.99 12.47
N VAL A 999 35.68 -15.46 12.17
CA VAL A 999 35.32 -16.90 12.22
C VAL A 999 34.88 -17.46 10.86
N LEU A 1000 34.23 -16.66 10.01
CA LEU A 1000 33.53 -17.15 8.82
C LEU A 1000 34.30 -16.87 7.52
N ALA A 1001 35.55 -17.33 7.45
CA ALA A 1001 36.43 -17.37 6.26
C ALA A 1001 36.52 -16.05 5.44
N PRO A 1002 37.68 -15.36 5.38
CA PRO A 1002 37.85 -14.18 4.54
C PRO A 1002 37.61 -14.53 3.06
N GLY A 1003 36.46 -14.11 2.53
CA GLY A 1003 36.07 -14.29 1.12
C GLY A 1003 34.70 -14.94 0.85
N LEU A 1004 33.95 -15.44 1.84
CA LEU A 1004 32.63 -16.05 1.57
C LEU A 1004 31.49 -15.01 1.44
N VAL A 1005 31.51 -13.94 2.23
CA VAL A 1005 30.64 -12.75 2.08
C VAL A 1005 31.36 -11.53 2.66
N THR A 1006 31.74 -10.56 1.82
CA THR A 1006 32.21 -9.24 2.29
C THR A 1006 31.00 -8.38 2.64
N ALA A 1007 30.36 -8.65 3.77
CA ALA A 1007 29.17 -7.91 4.19
C ALA A 1007 29.56 -6.49 4.63
N SER A 1008 28.95 -5.46 4.03
CA SER A 1008 29.19 -4.09 4.49
C SER A 1008 28.65 -3.90 5.91
N PRO A 1009 29.25 -3.01 6.72
CA PRO A 1009 28.72 -2.71 8.05
C PRO A 1009 27.27 -2.21 8.00
N ALA A 1010 26.93 -1.40 6.99
CA ALA A 1010 25.57 -0.91 6.81
C ALA A 1010 24.58 -2.05 6.55
N LEU A 1011 24.94 -3.04 5.72
CA LEU A 1011 24.09 -4.19 5.41
C LEU A 1011 23.66 -4.92 6.69
N LEU A 1012 24.62 -5.36 7.52
CA LEU A 1012 24.31 -6.12 8.74
C LEU A 1012 23.60 -5.27 9.79
N CYS A 1013 24.02 -4.02 9.97
CA CYS A 1013 23.38 -3.09 10.92
C CYS A 1013 21.92 -2.86 10.58
N MET A 1014 21.62 -2.53 9.31
CA MET A 1014 20.26 -2.20 8.88
C MET A 1014 19.38 -3.44 8.78
N CYS A 1015 19.89 -4.59 8.34
CA CYS A 1015 19.11 -5.84 8.34
C CYS A 1015 18.72 -6.26 9.77
N PHE A 1016 19.65 -6.18 10.72
CA PHE A 1016 19.36 -6.53 12.10
C PHE A 1016 18.43 -5.50 12.76
N ALA A 1017 18.65 -4.21 12.54
CA ALA A 1017 17.77 -3.13 12.99
C ALA A 1017 16.34 -3.29 12.44
N ALA A 1018 16.20 -3.58 11.15
CA ALA A 1018 14.91 -3.84 10.51
C ALA A 1018 14.23 -5.06 11.13
N GLY A 1019 14.94 -6.18 11.22
CA GLY A 1019 14.41 -7.41 11.80
C GLY A 1019 13.99 -7.25 13.25
N LEU A 1020 14.80 -6.59 14.09
CA LEU A 1020 14.52 -6.38 15.51
C LEU A 1020 13.33 -5.46 15.72
N ASN A 1021 13.24 -4.37 14.95
CA ASN A 1021 12.09 -3.48 15.02
C ASN A 1021 10.81 -4.20 14.60
N VAL A 1022 10.83 -4.93 13.48
CA VAL A 1022 9.67 -5.67 12.97
C VAL A 1022 9.20 -6.77 13.93
N ALA A 1023 10.11 -7.39 14.69
CA ALA A 1023 9.76 -8.34 15.74
C ALA A 1023 8.83 -7.74 16.82
N VAL A 1024 8.93 -6.43 17.03
CA VAL A 1024 8.18 -5.68 18.04
C VAL A 1024 6.99 -4.95 17.42
N THR A 1025 7.21 -4.17 16.36
CA THR A 1025 6.22 -3.24 15.79
C THR A 1025 5.34 -3.87 14.72
N ARG A 1026 5.74 -4.99 14.12
CA ARG A 1026 5.06 -5.63 12.97
C ARG A 1026 4.96 -4.74 11.73
N THR A 1027 6.00 -3.94 11.46
CA THR A 1027 6.05 -2.98 10.34
C THR A 1027 7.08 -3.37 9.26
N PRO A 1028 6.84 -4.48 8.51
CA PRO A 1028 7.82 -5.08 7.61
C PRO A 1028 8.16 -4.23 6.38
N PHE A 1029 7.31 -3.32 5.94
CA PHE A 1029 7.59 -2.44 4.79
C PHE A 1029 8.17 -1.12 5.25
N ALA A 1030 7.61 -0.53 6.31
CA ALA A 1030 8.03 0.78 6.78
C ALA A 1030 9.45 0.76 7.37
N SER A 1031 9.80 -0.24 8.18
CA SER A 1031 11.09 -0.24 8.89
C SER A 1031 12.30 -0.27 7.95
N PRO A 1032 12.36 -1.17 6.95
CA PRO A 1032 13.45 -1.17 5.97
C PRO A 1032 13.53 0.13 5.17
N LEU A 1033 12.40 0.69 4.76
CA LEU A 1033 12.35 1.95 4.02
C LEU A 1033 12.92 3.13 4.83
N ILE A 1034 12.54 3.22 6.12
CA ILE A 1034 13.06 4.25 7.03
C ILE A 1034 14.58 4.07 7.19
N LEU A 1035 15.05 2.85 7.46
CA LEU A 1035 16.47 2.59 7.69
C LEU A 1035 17.33 2.86 6.45
N VAL A 1036 16.88 2.47 5.26
CA VAL A 1036 17.57 2.73 3.98
C VAL A 1036 17.65 4.22 3.70
N ALA A 1037 16.56 4.95 3.90
CA ALA A 1037 16.54 6.38 3.65
C ALA A 1037 17.44 7.15 4.64
N LEU A 1038 17.39 6.82 5.94
CA LEU A 1038 18.20 7.49 6.97
C LEU A 1038 19.69 7.15 6.88
N SER A 1039 20.04 5.95 6.40
CA SER A 1039 21.44 5.54 6.16
C SER A 1039 22.00 5.98 4.81
N GLY A 1040 21.16 6.43 3.88
CA GLY A 1040 21.58 6.78 2.53
C GLY A 1040 22.01 5.58 1.67
N GLN A 1041 21.54 4.37 1.98
CA GLN A 1041 22.00 3.13 1.35
C GLN A 1041 20.88 2.48 0.52
N PRO A 1042 20.57 2.93 -0.71
CA PRO A 1042 19.50 2.35 -1.51
C PRO A 1042 19.75 0.87 -1.87
N ASN A 1043 21.02 0.47 -1.99
CA ASN A 1043 21.42 -0.89 -2.42
C ASN A 1043 20.98 -1.98 -1.44
N ILE A 1044 20.89 -1.69 -0.13
CA ILE A 1044 20.59 -2.68 0.90
C ILE A 1044 19.08 -2.91 1.12
N LEU A 1045 18.20 -2.25 0.35
CA LEU A 1045 16.75 -2.34 0.57
C LEU A 1045 16.21 -3.75 0.42
N ALA A 1046 16.64 -4.50 -0.60
CA ALA A 1046 16.19 -5.88 -0.81
C ALA A 1046 16.61 -6.84 0.33
N PRO A 1047 17.90 -6.86 0.76
CA PRO A 1047 18.30 -7.58 1.97
C PRO A 1047 17.53 -7.16 3.23
N ALA A 1048 17.34 -5.86 3.45
CA ALA A 1048 16.65 -5.35 4.65
C ALA A 1048 15.15 -5.72 4.67
N LEU A 1049 14.48 -5.71 3.51
CA LEU A 1049 13.11 -6.21 3.37
C LEU A 1049 13.01 -7.71 3.65
N CYS A 1050 13.95 -8.50 3.13
CA CYS A 1050 13.99 -9.94 3.43
C CYS A 1050 14.26 -10.22 4.91
N ALA A 1051 15.11 -9.41 5.55
CA ALA A 1051 15.33 -9.47 7.00
C ALA A 1051 14.05 -9.15 7.80
N ALA A 1052 13.34 -8.09 7.41
CA ALA A 1052 12.08 -7.71 8.01
C ALA A 1052 11.01 -8.82 7.87
N LEU A 1053 10.84 -9.38 6.67
CA LEU A 1053 9.88 -10.45 6.41
C LEU A 1053 10.22 -11.73 7.17
N ALA A 1054 11.49 -12.14 7.19
CA ALA A 1054 11.93 -13.31 7.95
C ALA A 1054 11.65 -13.13 9.45
N SER A 1055 11.96 -11.96 10.01
CA SER A 1055 11.65 -11.64 11.40
C SER A 1055 10.14 -11.66 11.69
N LEU A 1056 9.33 -11.10 10.79
CA LEU A 1056 7.88 -11.11 10.89
C LEU A 1056 7.32 -12.53 10.96
N PHE A 1057 7.80 -13.43 10.10
CA PHE A 1057 7.37 -14.83 10.08
C PHE A 1057 7.83 -15.59 11.32
N VAL A 1058 9.07 -15.37 11.79
CA VAL A 1058 9.59 -15.98 13.03
C VAL A 1058 8.81 -15.52 14.26
N THR A 1059 8.45 -14.24 14.31
CA THR A 1059 7.80 -13.62 15.49
C THR A 1059 6.29 -13.67 15.45
N ARG A 1060 5.68 -14.24 14.40
CA ARG A 1060 4.24 -14.34 14.16
C ARG A 1060 3.42 -14.64 15.43
N SER A 1061 3.75 -15.72 16.14
CA SER A 1061 3.04 -16.19 17.34
C SER A 1061 3.31 -15.35 18.60
N SER A 1062 4.24 -14.40 18.52
CA SER A 1062 4.70 -13.58 19.62
C SER A 1062 4.37 -12.10 19.42
N LYS A 1063 3.16 -11.67 19.83
CA LYS A 1063 2.72 -10.26 19.75
C LYS A 1063 3.29 -9.43 20.91
N PHE A 1064 4.02 -8.35 20.61
CA PHE A 1064 4.50 -7.41 21.63
C PHE A 1064 3.45 -6.34 21.93
N ILE A 1065 2.91 -5.68 20.89
CA ILE A 1065 1.82 -4.72 21.01
C ILE A 1065 0.49 -5.47 21.06
N GLY A 1066 -0.09 -5.58 22.26
CA GLY A 1066 -1.30 -6.37 22.51
C GLY A 1066 -2.54 -5.96 21.67
N PRO A 1067 -2.83 -4.64 21.53
CA PRO A 1067 -3.99 -4.16 20.78
C PRO A 1067 -3.94 -4.41 19.26
N GLN A 1068 -2.82 -4.86 18.71
CA GLN A 1068 -2.74 -5.22 17.29
C GLN A 1068 -3.68 -6.38 16.97
N ARG A 1069 -4.52 -6.19 15.95
CA ARG A 1069 -5.50 -7.18 15.53
C ARG A 1069 -5.03 -7.95 14.32
N ASP A 1070 -5.45 -9.20 14.25
CA ASP A 1070 -5.53 -9.90 12.97
C ASP A 1070 -6.68 -9.27 12.18
N ARG A 1071 -6.58 -9.21 10.86
CA ARG A 1071 -7.52 -8.41 10.08
C ARG A 1071 -8.90 -9.08 9.95
N ALA A 1072 -9.96 -8.30 10.13
CA ALA A 1072 -11.34 -8.79 10.11
C ALA A 1072 -11.86 -9.12 8.70
N ASP A 1073 -11.31 -8.50 7.65
CA ASP A 1073 -11.68 -8.76 6.25
C ASP A 1073 -11.18 -10.13 5.75
N LEU A 1074 -10.20 -10.74 6.41
CA LEU A 1074 -9.82 -12.13 6.20
C LEU A 1074 -10.88 -13.13 6.70
N GLN A 1075 -11.81 -12.69 7.56
CA GLN A 1075 -12.89 -13.53 8.09
C GLN A 1075 -14.18 -13.39 7.27
N PHE A 1076 -14.47 -12.20 6.74
CA PHE A 1076 -15.72 -11.92 6.01
C PHE A 1076 -15.76 -12.41 4.55
N ILE A 1077 -14.61 -12.70 3.93
CA ILE A 1077 -14.57 -13.20 2.54
C ILE A 1077 -14.96 -14.68 2.45
N GLY A 1078 -15.04 -15.40 3.59
CA GLY A 1078 -15.53 -16.78 3.63
C GLY A 1078 -17.02 -16.92 3.30
N ASP A 1079 -17.82 -15.86 3.46
CA ASP A 1079 -19.29 -15.90 3.34
C ASP A 1079 -19.82 -15.30 2.04
N LEU A 1080 -18.97 -14.70 1.20
CA LEU A 1080 -19.32 -14.44 -0.20
C LEU A 1080 -19.17 -15.75 -0.97
N GLN A 1081 -20.16 -16.64 -0.79
CA GLN A 1081 -20.40 -17.69 -1.77
C GLN A 1081 -20.43 -17.02 -3.15
N PRO A 1082 -19.72 -17.55 -4.16
CA PRO A 1082 -19.96 -17.11 -5.52
C PRO A 1082 -21.47 -17.26 -5.73
N LEU A 1083 -22.12 -16.21 -6.25
CA LEU A 1083 -23.52 -16.30 -6.67
C LEU A 1083 -23.61 -17.57 -7.51
N GLU A 1084 -24.20 -18.63 -6.95
CA GLU A 1084 -24.50 -19.83 -7.70
C GLU A 1084 -25.50 -19.35 -8.76
N LEU A 1085 -24.99 -19.14 -9.98
CA LEU A 1085 -25.86 -18.99 -11.13
C LEU A 1085 -26.76 -20.23 -11.12
N PRO A 1086 -28.09 -20.04 -11.03
CA PRO A 1086 -28.98 -21.18 -10.95
C PRO A 1086 -28.73 -22.06 -12.19
N PRO A 1087 -28.67 -23.39 -12.02
CA PRO A 1087 -28.42 -24.27 -13.15
C PRO A 1087 -29.46 -24.00 -14.24
N PRO A 1088 -29.08 -24.09 -15.52
CA PRO A 1088 -29.99 -23.83 -16.62
C PRO A 1088 -31.19 -24.77 -16.48
N ARG A 1089 -32.37 -24.20 -16.29
CA ARG A 1089 -33.61 -24.97 -16.14
C ARG A 1089 -33.81 -25.80 -17.40
N SER A 1090 -33.60 -27.10 -17.28
CA SER A 1090 -34.10 -28.09 -18.22
C SER A 1090 -35.63 -28.02 -18.22
N ALA A 1091 -36.22 -27.73 -19.37
CA ALA A 1091 -37.66 -27.81 -19.56
C ALA A 1091 -38.13 -29.24 -19.30
N SER A 1092 -38.84 -29.45 -18.19
CA SER A 1092 -39.72 -30.61 -18.00
C SER A 1092 -40.93 -30.21 -17.15
N SER A 1093 -42.05 -30.80 -17.53
CA SER A 1093 -43.44 -30.53 -17.20
C SER A 1093 -43.88 -30.87 -15.76
N ALA A 1094 -45.03 -30.29 -15.37
CA ALA A 1094 -45.90 -30.57 -14.20
C ALA A 1094 -45.50 -29.84 -12.89
N SER A 1095 -46.40 -29.32 -12.04
CA SER A 1095 -47.87 -29.24 -11.95
C SER A 1095 -48.22 -28.23 -10.85
N SER A 1096 -49.26 -27.41 -11.05
CA SER A 1096 -49.80 -26.45 -10.09
C SER A 1096 -50.66 -27.10 -9.00
N VAL A 1097 -50.48 -26.70 -7.74
CA VAL A 1097 -51.50 -26.81 -6.68
C VAL A 1097 -51.61 -25.43 -6.01
N GLY A 1098 -52.83 -24.91 -5.95
CA GLY A 1098 -53.15 -23.54 -5.53
C GLY A 1098 -53.61 -23.38 -4.07
N PHE A 1099 -53.33 -22.18 -3.57
CA PHE A 1099 -54.11 -21.24 -2.74
C PHE A 1099 -55.30 -21.71 -1.90
N GLN A 1100 -55.41 -21.14 -0.67
CA GLN A 1100 -56.61 -20.39 -0.28
C GLN A 1100 -56.41 -19.40 0.88
N GLU A 1101 -57.05 -18.23 0.74
CA GLU A 1101 -57.20 -17.09 1.66
C GLU A 1101 -58.27 -17.32 2.75
N ASN A 1102 -58.29 -16.43 3.76
CA ASN A 1102 -59.52 -15.87 4.34
C ASN A 1102 -59.20 -14.48 4.98
N LEU A 1103 -59.67 -13.32 4.51
CA LEU A 1103 -60.99 -12.65 4.60
C LEU A 1103 -61.36 -12.10 6.00
N ILE A 1104 -61.64 -10.76 6.09
CA ILE A 1104 -62.90 -10.14 6.62
C ILE A 1104 -62.76 -8.64 7.05
N SER A 1105 -63.47 -7.77 6.29
CA SER A 1105 -64.35 -6.59 6.59
C SER A 1105 -64.00 -5.34 7.45
N HIS A 1106 -64.10 -4.17 6.78
CA HIS A 1106 -64.86 -2.91 7.03
C HIS A 1106 -65.03 -2.23 8.42
N GLY A 1107 -64.90 -0.87 8.40
CA GLY A 1107 -65.71 0.05 9.23
C GLY A 1107 -65.22 1.53 9.29
N ASN A 1108 -65.99 2.47 8.73
CA ASN A 1108 -65.78 3.94 8.71
C ASN A 1108 -66.49 4.66 9.89
N GLY A 1109 -66.04 5.88 10.27
CA GLY A 1109 -66.79 6.80 11.14
C GLY A 1109 -66.25 8.24 11.23
N HIS A 1110 -67.13 9.23 10.95
CA HIS A 1110 -67.01 10.71 10.98
C HIS A 1110 -66.56 11.33 12.34
N GLY A 1111 -66.22 12.63 12.55
CA GLY A 1111 -66.18 13.88 11.77
C GLY A 1111 -66.07 15.12 12.70
N ASN A 1112 -65.64 16.29 12.15
CA ASN A 1112 -65.78 17.71 12.61
C ASN A 1112 -65.38 18.13 14.05
N GLY A 1113 -64.75 19.28 14.37
CA GLY A 1113 -64.33 20.48 13.64
C GLY A 1113 -64.39 21.74 14.55
N ARG A 1114 -63.42 22.68 14.36
CA ARG A 1114 -63.44 24.17 14.57
C ARG A 1114 -62.67 24.82 15.76
N ARG A 1115 -61.75 25.75 15.32
CA ARG A 1115 -61.45 27.16 15.73
C ARG A 1115 -61.02 27.47 17.18
N ALA A 1116 -60.24 28.51 17.51
CA ALA A 1116 -59.27 29.42 16.88
C ALA A 1116 -58.82 30.42 18.00
N ASP A 1117 -57.50 30.71 18.09
CA ASP A 1117 -56.87 32.01 18.45
C ASP A 1117 -56.91 32.62 19.89
N PRO A 1118 -56.00 33.57 20.25
CA PRO A 1118 -55.00 33.39 21.32
C PRO A 1118 -54.87 34.58 22.33
N GLU A 1119 -53.98 34.48 23.34
CA GLU A 1119 -52.98 35.52 23.77
C GLU A 1119 -52.35 35.33 25.19
N ALA A 1120 -51.06 35.69 25.28
CA ALA A 1120 -50.30 36.38 26.34
C ALA A 1120 -50.04 35.80 27.77
N GLY A 1121 -48.74 35.56 28.07
CA GLY A 1121 -47.96 36.39 29.02
C GLY A 1121 -47.68 35.94 30.49
N LYS A 1122 -46.39 36.06 30.87
CA LYS A 1122 -45.80 36.55 32.17
C LYS A 1122 -45.28 35.59 33.28
N LEU A 1123 -43.97 35.80 33.57
CA LEU A 1123 -43.29 36.17 34.85
C LEU A 1123 -42.93 35.14 35.96
N LEU A 1124 -41.61 34.99 36.16
CA LEU A 1124 -40.73 35.22 37.35
C LEU A 1124 -40.79 34.40 38.67
N THR A 1125 -39.58 34.36 39.30
CA THR A 1125 -39.17 34.18 40.72
C THR A 1125 -39.00 32.74 41.25
N GLU A 1126 -38.06 32.34 42.14
CA GLU A 1126 -36.93 32.95 42.88
C GLU A 1126 -36.09 31.86 43.62
N SER A 1127 -34.80 32.15 43.90
CA SER A 1127 -33.96 31.80 45.10
C SER A 1127 -33.45 30.36 45.44
N GLY A 1128 -32.16 30.26 45.84
CA GLY A 1128 -31.37 29.07 46.28
C GLY A 1128 -31.53 28.66 47.77
N PRO A 1129 -30.54 28.07 48.53
CA PRO A 1129 -29.08 27.92 48.31
C PRO A 1129 -28.37 26.60 48.78
N THR A 1130 -27.08 26.45 48.39
CA THR A 1130 -25.84 25.86 49.03
C THR A 1130 -25.73 24.54 49.84
N SER A 1131 -24.65 23.79 49.48
CA SER A 1131 -23.58 23.09 50.26
C SER A 1131 -23.57 21.56 50.51
N GLU A 1132 -22.48 20.94 50.01
CA GLU A 1132 -21.60 19.86 50.55
C GLU A 1132 -22.15 18.55 51.16
N TYR A 1133 -21.83 17.38 50.57
CA TYR A 1133 -20.83 16.39 51.07
C TYR A 1133 -20.91 15.07 50.26
N SER A 1134 -19.75 14.40 50.23
CA SER A 1134 -19.37 13.12 49.61
C SER A 1134 -20.27 11.89 49.87
N ALA A 1135 -20.40 11.01 48.87
CA ALA A 1135 -20.36 9.54 49.02
C ALA A 1135 -20.25 8.81 47.65
N ILE A 1136 -19.17 8.04 47.47
CA ILE A 1136 -19.10 6.79 46.67
C ILE A 1136 -19.48 5.68 47.68
N PRO A 1137 -20.28 4.62 47.38
CA PRO A 1137 -20.03 3.56 46.37
C PRO A 1137 -21.34 3.02 45.69
N GLU A 1138 -21.42 2.07 44.74
CA GLU A 1138 -20.87 0.70 44.67
C GLU A 1138 -20.89 0.10 43.24
N ARG A 1139 -20.09 -0.96 43.11
CA ARG A 1139 -19.94 -1.88 41.98
C ARG A 1139 -21.18 -2.76 41.79
N TYR A 1140 -21.53 -3.08 40.54
CA TYR A 1140 -22.52 -4.13 40.24
C TYR A 1140 -21.96 -5.51 40.61
N THR A 1141 -22.77 -6.31 41.30
CA THR A 1141 -22.45 -7.72 41.60
C THR A 1141 -23.02 -8.65 40.53
N GLU A 1142 -22.47 -9.86 40.37
CA GLU A 1142 -23.02 -10.88 39.46
C GLU A 1142 -24.51 -11.19 39.73
N GLN A 1143 -24.98 -10.98 40.97
CA GLN A 1143 -26.39 -11.16 41.33
C GLN A 1143 -27.32 -10.08 40.76
N ASP A 1144 -26.79 -8.91 40.42
CA ASP A 1144 -27.57 -7.83 39.79
C ASP A 1144 -27.70 -8.06 38.28
N VAL A 1145 -26.66 -8.62 37.64
CA VAL A 1145 -26.70 -9.09 36.24
C VAL A 1145 -27.66 -10.28 36.09
N ALA A 1146 -27.63 -11.23 37.03
CA ALA A 1146 -28.57 -12.36 37.03
C ALA A 1146 -30.03 -11.91 37.21
N ARG A 1147 -30.29 -10.83 37.97
CA ARG A 1147 -31.63 -10.23 38.10
C ARG A 1147 -32.07 -9.50 36.83
N ALA A 1148 -31.15 -8.83 36.12
CA ALA A 1148 -31.45 -8.19 34.85
C ALA A 1148 -31.76 -9.21 33.73
N ILE A 1149 -31.03 -10.33 33.68
CA ILE A 1149 -31.27 -11.43 32.73
C ILE A 1149 -32.61 -12.12 33.03
N LYS A 1150 -32.93 -12.31 34.32
CA LYS A 1150 -34.22 -12.90 34.72
C LYS A 1150 -35.41 -11.97 34.44
N ALA A 1151 -35.21 -10.65 34.47
CA ALA A 1151 -36.22 -9.68 34.09
C ALA A 1151 -36.41 -9.62 32.56
N ALA A 1152 -35.34 -9.76 31.77
CA ALA A 1152 -35.42 -9.79 30.31
C ALA A 1152 -36.08 -11.06 29.75
N LEU A 1153 -35.93 -12.19 30.45
CA LEU A 1153 -36.54 -13.48 30.06
C LEU A 1153 -38.02 -13.62 30.47
N GLN A 1154 -38.59 -12.64 31.19
CA GLN A 1154 -40.00 -12.63 31.60
C GLN A 1154 -40.88 -11.68 30.76
N THR A 1155 -40.34 -11.08 29.69
CA THR A 1155 -41.03 -10.13 28.83
C THR A 1155 -41.35 -10.63 27.42
N ASP A 1156 -41.33 -11.95 27.19
CA ASP A 1156 -42.02 -12.58 26.05
C ASP A 1156 -42.94 -13.69 26.56
N ALA A 1157 -44.18 -13.31 26.84
CA ALA A 1157 -45.37 -14.16 27.00
C ALA A 1157 -46.59 -13.39 26.48
#